data_AF-A0A970I5U0-F1
#
_entry.id   AF-A0A970I5U0-F1
#
_cell.length_a   1.000
_cell.length_b   1.000
_cell.length_c   1.000
_cell.angle_alpha   90.00
_cell.angle_beta   90.00
_cell.angle_gamma   90.00
#
_symmetry.space_group_name_H-M   'P 1'
#
loop_
_entity.id
_entity.type
_entity.pdbx_description
1 polymer ?
#
loop_
_entity_poly.entity_id
_entity_poly.type
_entity_poly.pdbx_seq_one_letter_code
_entity_poly.pdbx_strand_id
1 'polypeptide(L)'
;MYLILIVLTTATVLSGFFLYRSRSSCIKYLSSKFPLLRQTGINLLLLFLFSAASSGQAVGDFRTRTTGNWNSRSTWERLNSLPSGWAQPTSSQGYPGRYSGTGTVTIRNGHNVTLNVSPSNDIGSLEIEAGNTTNNLTFNGGYTLKVTGDVNINSTSNNVAKYIEINTGTLTCTNLSLNSINGNNNTDAYVSLTSGTLNIAGDISMNAVARRTYIYFNGNGTVNVGGTISGGNITSSSGGGSAAPTNGTVNYNNNGDQDIGTYTYWTLVISGSGTKTLQAATSLRNLEITESSVLDTRQYQITGNSSGTMTMTGGTELILGNNTSSTNILFPASFTTANINLHNNSTVIYTANTNQTVSGVPVYGNLTILPGNTAGRTRTLSANTTINGNLIIGDGTNSTSFLPRNRNITINGATIINNNGIFIDDNNSGTDIFTGQVTIAPSGQFLISSNSPTEFRGGITNNGVFTSSGSGQTSFSTNSQIINGTNTIEFNGGNINIVNNITVTNQGTVSISGSAALNGAGNNSRWLNDTNSTLSYSSTNTQQPMNTGLLTATAEGNTVSYERSGTQTVKNTTYYNLTLSGSGSKTTTGVAVNGTLSLEETATVSAAISYGPQAALQYNTSNTRTVTNNEWPATFSGTGGVRISGTLQISLNRAKVLEQNVPLIINSGASFRTANYDLTFGGSFINNGGTFNAGSSDI
;
A
#
# COMPACT_ATOMS: atom_id res chain seq x y z
N MET A 1 10.70 -37.09 42.00
CA MET A 1 10.35 -36.18 43.11
C MET A 1 10.48 -34.69 42.79
N TYR A 2 11.31 -34.28 41.80
CA TYR A 2 11.36 -32.89 41.30
C TYR A 2 10.23 -32.49 40.32
N LEU A 3 9.52 -33.46 39.74
CA LEU A 3 8.41 -33.21 38.79
C LEU A 3 7.06 -32.93 39.47
N ILE A 4 6.91 -33.26 40.75
CA ILE A 4 5.64 -33.10 41.51
C ILE A 4 5.59 -31.74 42.23
N LEU A 5 6.74 -31.14 42.56
CA LEU A 5 6.81 -29.85 43.27
C LEU A 5 6.55 -28.63 42.35
N ILE A 6 6.76 -28.78 41.04
CA ILE A 6 6.45 -27.76 40.02
C ILE A 6 4.94 -27.73 39.68
N VAL A 7 4.22 -28.84 39.93
CA VAL A 7 2.79 -28.97 39.62
C VAL A 7 1.92 -28.34 40.72
N LEU A 8 2.34 -28.33 41.99
CA LEU A 8 1.57 -27.71 43.07
C LEU A 8 1.72 -26.18 43.17
N THR A 9 2.85 -25.62 42.74
CA THR A 9 3.09 -24.16 42.78
C THR A 9 2.47 -23.42 41.59
N THR A 10 2.17 -24.12 40.49
CA THR A 10 1.50 -23.55 39.32
C THR A 10 -0.03 -23.58 39.44
N ALA A 11 -0.62 -24.50 40.21
CA ALA A 11 -2.08 -24.62 40.38
C ALA A 11 -2.71 -23.49 41.22
N THR A 12 -2.02 -23.02 42.26
CA THR A 12 -2.48 -21.91 43.12
C THR A 12 -2.31 -20.54 42.45
N VAL A 13 -1.36 -20.39 41.54
CA VAL A 13 -1.22 -19.16 40.73
C VAL A 13 -2.22 -19.16 39.56
N LEU A 14 -2.57 -20.33 39.00
CA LEU A 14 -3.58 -20.45 37.93
C LEU A 14 -5.01 -20.16 38.40
N SER A 15 -5.41 -20.62 39.59
CA SER A 15 -6.79 -20.47 40.09
C SER A 15 -7.22 -19.00 40.28
N GLY A 16 -6.29 -18.09 40.59
CA GLY A 16 -6.55 -16.64 40.60
C GLY A 16 -6.47 -15.97 39.22
N PHE A 17 -5.75 -16.56 38.27
CA PHE A 17 -5.56 -16.02 36.92
C PHE A 17 -6.72 -16.34 35.95
N PHE A 18 -7.50 -17.40 36.24
CA PHE A 18 -8.63 -17.87 35.42
C PHE A 18 -9.90 -17.01 35.51
N LEU A 19 -9.98 -16.05 36.45
CA LEU A 19 -11.15 -15.21 36.64
C LEU A 19 -11.18 -13.94 35.78
N TYR A 20 -10.14 -13.63 34.98
CA TYR A 20 -10.06 -12.29 34.36
C TYR A 20 -9.43 -12.15 32.96
N ARG A 21 -9.01 -13.20 32.24
CA ARG A 21 -8.48 -13.04 30.86
C ARG A 21 -8.84 -14.17 29.90
N SER A 22 -8.98 -13.81 28.61
CA SER A 22 -9.41 -14.68 27.51
C SER A 22 -8.35 -15.72 27.07
N ARG A 23 -8.84 -16.85 26.54
CA ARG A 23 -8.12 -18.05 26.08
C ARG A 23 -6.84 -17.74 25.27
N SER A 24 -6.88 -16.73 24.41
CA SER A 24 -5.77 -16.36 23.51
C SER A 24 -4.52 -15.79 24.21
N SER A 25 -4.67 -15.16 25.37
CA SER A 25 -3.52 -14.53 26.09
C SER A 25 -2.61 -15.57 26.75
N CYS A 26 -3.18 -16.68 27.21
CA CYS A 26 -2.43 -17.75 27.86
C CYS A 26 -1.66 -18.61 26.85
N ILE A 27 -2.26 -18.85 25.68
CA ILE A 27 -1.66 -19.60 24.56
C ILE A 27 -0.41 -18.89 24.02
N LYS A 28 -0.48 -17.57 23.79
CA LYS A 28 0.65 -16.76 23.31
C LYS A 28 1.83 -16.75 24.32
N TYR A 29 1.53 -16.74 25.61
CA TYR A 29 2.56 -16.77 26.67
C TYR A 29 3.27 -18.12 26.73
N LEU A 30 2.52 -19.23 26.75
CA LEU A 30 3.07 -20.58 26.81
C LEU A 30 3.83 -20.99 25.53
N SER A 31 3.35 -20.58 24.35
CA SER A 31 4.03 -20.85 23.08
C SER A 31 5.36 -20.11 22.95
N SER A 32 5.49 -18.93 23.56
CA SER A 32 6.74 -18.16 23.55
C SER A 32 7.83 -18.72 24.47
N LYS A 33 7.46 -19.52 25.48
CA LYS A 33 8.37 -20.00 26.54
C LYS A 33 8.92 -21.41 26.30
N PHE A 34 8.25 -22.25 25.48
CA PHE A 34 8.61 -23.67 25.30
C PHE A 34 8.51 -24.14 23.84
N PRO A 35 9.48 -23.80 22.98
CA PRO A 35 9.42 -24.06 21.53
C PRO A 35 9.60 -25.53 21.10
N LEU A 36 10.02 -26.43 21.99
CA LEU A 36 10.31 -27.85 21.69
C LEU A 36 9.13 -28.82 21.85
N LEU A 37 7.99 -28.36 22.35
CA LEU A 37 6.77 -29.16 22.48
C LEU A 37 5.84 -28.87 21.30
N ARG A 38 5.93 -29.67 20.23
CA ARG A 38 5.11 -29.55 19.01
C ARG A 38 3.60 -29.51 19.34
N GLN A 39 2.92 -28.61 18.63
CA GLN A 39 1.48 -28.30 18.54
C GLN A 39 0.48 -29.44 18.86
N THR A 40 0.82 -30.70 18.61
CA THR A 40 -0.04 -31.86 18.89
C THR A 40 -0.12 -32.24 20.36
N GLY A 41 0.96 -32.08 21.15
CA GLY A 41 0.98 -32.45 22.57
C GLY A 41 0.24 -31.46 23.48
N ILE A 42 0.31 -30.17 23.16
CA ILE A 42 -0.38 -29.09 23.90
C ILE A 42 -1.88 -29.10 23.60
N ASN A 43 -2.28 -29.34 22.34
CA ASN A 43 -3.69 -29.50 21.99
C ASN A 43 -4.32 -30.74 22.63
N LEU A 44 -3.57 -31.84 22.78
CA LEU A 44 -4.07 -33.07 23.43
C LEU A 44 -4.17 -32.93 24.96
N LEU A 45 -3.21 -32.26 25.61
CA LEU A 45 -3.22 -31.98 27.05
C LEU A 45 -4.28 -30.93 27.42
N LEU A 46 -4.51 -29.92 26.56
CA LEU A 46 -5.62 -28.96 26.71
C LEU A 46 -6.97 -29.61 26.38
N LEU A 47 -7.09 -30.50 25.38
CA LEU A 47 -8.33 -31.26 25.14
C LEU A 47 -8.73 -32.09 26.37
N PHE A 48 -7.77 -32.73 27.04
CA PHE A 48 -8.02 -33.56 28.21
C PHE A 48 -8.35 -32.73 29.47
N LEU A 49 -7.75 -31.55 29.63
CA LEU A 49 -8.05 -30.62 30.73
C LEU A 49 -9.37 -29.86 30.52
N PHE A 50 -9.79 -29.60 29.27
CA PHE A 50 -11.06 -28.92 28.96
C PHE A 50 -12.26 -29.87 28.82
N SER A 51 -12.06 -31.18 28.64
CA SER A 51 -13.13 -32.17 28.83
C SER A 51 -13.54 -32.36 30.32
N ALA A 52 -12.77 -31.78 31.25
CA ALA A 52 -12.96 -31.92 32.69
C ALA A 52 -13.31 -30.60 33.41
N ALA A 53 -13.79 -29.58 32.70
CA ALA A 53 -14.61 -28.56 33.34
C ALA A 53 -16.02 -29.16 33.56
N SER A 54 -16.13 -30.09 34.51
CA SER A 54 -17.43 -30.42 35.07
C SER A 54 -17.93 -29.15 35.77
N SER A 55 -18.82 -28.39 35.13
CA SER A 55 -19.55 -27.35 35.83
C SER A 55 -20.32 -28.03 36.97
N GLY A 56 -19.82 -27.87 38.19
CA GLY A 56 -20.57 -28.30 39.37
C GLY A 56 -21.91 -27.58 39.39
N GLN A 57 -22.99 -28.30 39.67
CA GLN A 57 -24.32 -27.71 39.78
C GLN A 57 -24.30 -26.56 40.80
N ALA A 58 -25.00 -25.47 40.49
CA ALA A 58 -25.12 -24.30 41.35
C ALA A 58 -26.60 -23.96 41.60
N VAL A 59 -26.90 -23.47 42.80
CA VAL A 59 -28.25 -22.96 43.11
C VAL A 59 -28.59 -21.84 42.12
N GLY A 60 -29.71 -22.00 41.40
CA GLY A 60 -30.08 -21.11 40.30
C GLY A 60 -29.89 -21.67 38.90
N ASP A 61 -29.30 -22.85 38.76
CA ASP A 61 -29.31 -23.60 37.51
C ASP A 61 -30.73 -24.07 37.17
N PHE A 62 -31.01 -24.17 35.87
CA PHE A 62 -32.27 -24.68 35.32
C PHE A 62 -32.01 -25.91 34.46
N ARG A 63 -32.96 -26.84 34.47
CA ARG A 63 -32.97 -27.95 33.51
C ARG A 63 -34.39 -28.24 33.05
N THR A 64 -34.55 -28.71 31.83
CA THR A 64 -35.88 -29.04 31.29
C THR A 64 -36.54 -30.18 32.05
N ARG A 65 -37.80 -30.05 32.48
CA ARG A 65 -38.64 -31.11 33.06
C ARG A 65 -39.36 -31.93 31.99
N THR A 66 -39.72 -31.28 30.90
CA THR A 66 -40.44 -31.84 29.77
C THR A 66 -40.23 -30.97 28.54
N THR A 67 -40.58 -31.47 27.36
CA THR A 67 -40.64 -30.71 26.11
C THR A 67 -41.65 -29.56 26.21
N GLY A 68 -41.32 -28.38 25.67
CA GLY A 68 -42.28 -27.28 25.63
C GLY A 68 -41.67 -25.91 25.30
N ASN A 69 -42.42 -24.86 25.66
CA ASN A 69 -42.05 -23.48 25.38
C ASN A 69 -41.11 -22.91 26.45
N TRP A 70 -40.12 -22.11 26.04
CA TRP A 70 -39.14 -21.51 26.95
C TRP A 70 -39.81 -20.68 28.06
N ASN A 71 -40.85 -19.91 27.75
CA ASN A 71 -41.54 -19.07 28.73
C ASN A 71 -42.44 -19.84 29.72
N SER A 72 -42.63 -21.15 29.53
CA SER A 72 -43.48 -21.97 30.40
C SER A 72 -42.70 -22.52 31.59
N ARG A 73 -43.14 -22.19 32.82
CA ARG A 73 -42.52 -22.73 34.05
C ARG A 73 -42.62 -24.26 34.15
N SER A 74 -43.63 -24.89 33.53
CA SER A 74 -43.78 -26.35 33.54
C SER A 74 -42.71 -27.08 32.71
N THR A 75 -42.08 -26.37 31.77
CA THR A 75 -40.96 -26.87 30.96
C THR A 75 -39.69 -27.02 31.78
N TRP A 76 -39.59 -26.42 32.97
CA TRP A 76 -38.33 -26.32 33.71
C TRP A 76 -38.42 -26.85 35.15
N GLU A 77 -37.28 -27.28 35.66
CA GLU A 77 -36.93 -27.40 37.08
C GLU A 77 -35.78 -26.43 37.36
N ARG A 78 -35.77 -25.81 38.55
CA ARG A 78 -34.69 -24.97 39.06
C ARG A 78 -34.05 -25.63 40.27
N LEU A 79 -32.73 -25.57 40.36
CA LEU A 79 -31.98 -26.04 41.53
C LEU A 79 -32.11 -25.01 42.65
N ASN A 80 -32.79 -25.39 43.73
CA ASN A 80 -33.04 -24.53 44.89
C ASN A 80 -32.05 -24.76 46.03
N SER A 81 -31.49 -25.96 46.13
CA SER A 81 -30.48 -26.31 47.13
C SER A 81 -29.59 -27.46 46.65
N LEU A 82 -28.32 -27.45 47.03
CA LEU A 82 -27.39 -28.54 46.74
C LEU A 82 -27.65 -29.75 47.67
N PRO A 83 -27.37 -30.99 47.23
CA PRO A 83 -26.82 -31.36 45.91
C PRO A 83 -27.87 -31.66 44.84
N SER A 84 -29.17 -31.76 45.17
CA SER A 84 -30.19 -32.28 44.25
C SER A 84 -31.59 -31.67 44.43
N GLY A 85 -31.72 -30.50 45.06
CA GLY A 85 -32.98 -29.81 45.33
C GLY A 85 -33.66 -29.19 44.10
N TRP A 86 -33.94 -30.00 43.08
CA TRP A 86 -34.61 -29.61 41.84
C TRP A 86 -36.13 -29.60 42.03
N ALA A 87 -36.78 -28.48 41.70
CA ALA A 87 -38.23 -28.37 41.73
C ALA A 87 -38.75 -27.45 40.61
N GLN A 88 -40.04 -27.55 40.27
CA GLN A 88 -40.65 -26.62 39.33
C GLN A 88 -40.51 -25.17 39.84
N PRO A 89 -40.06 -24.21 39.00
CA PRO A 89 -39.91 -22.83 39.42
C PRO A 89 -41.23 -22.19 39.88
N THR A 90 -41.17 -21.46 40.99
CA THR A 90 -42.30 -20.64 41.48
C THR A 90 -42.55 -19.44 40.56
N SER A 91 -43.64 -18.72 40.78
CA SER A 91 -43.96 -17.49 40.03
C SER A 91 -42.89 -16.40 40.23
N SER A 92 -42.28 -16.34 41.42
CA SER A 92 -41.18 -15.43 41.77
C SER A 92 -39.81 -15.86 41.23
N GLN A 93 -39.65 -17.13 40.84
CA GLN A 93 -38.43 -17.63 40.21
C GLN A 93 -38.49 -17.61 38.68
N GLY A 94 -39.70 -17.73 38.10
CA GLY A 94 -39.90 -17.59 36.66
C GLY A 94 -39.32 -18.72 35.80
N TYR A 95 -39.25 -18.48 34.50
CA TYR A 95 -38.52 -19.32 33.53
C TYR A 95 -37.06 -18.82 33.40
N PRO A 96 -36.14 -19.59 32.78
CA PRO A 96 -34.74 -19.17 32.65
C PRO A 96 -34.58 -17.80 31.95
N GLY A 97 -33.85 -16.89 32.59
CA GLY A 97 -33.64 -15.52 32.11
C GLY A 97 -34.82 -14.56 32.33
N ARG A 98 -35.92 -14.98 32.97
CA ARG A 98 -37.01 -14.05 33.35
C ARG A 98 -36.53 -13.04 34.41
N TYR A 99 -35.74 -13.52 35.36
CA TYR A 99 -35.08 -12.73 36.40
C TYR A 99 -33.56 -12.91 36.30
N SER A 100 -32.81 -11.96 36.86
CA SER A 100 -31.35 -11.99 36.89
C SER A 100 -30.81 -13.18 37.71
N GLY A 101 -29.56 -13.56 37.46
CA GLY A 101 -28.88 -14.65 38.18
C GLY A 101 -29.26 -16.06 37.73
N THR A 102 -29.80 -16.22 36.51
CA THR A 102 -29.96 -17.55 35.90
C THR A 102 -28.58 -18.13 35.60
N GLY A 103 -28.24 -19.27 36.19
CA GLY A 103 -26.98 -19.96 35.98
C GLY A 103 -26.96 -20.77 34.68
N THR A 104 -26.55 -22.03 34.77
CA THR A 104 -26.56 -22.99 33.66
C THR A 104 -28.00 -23.37 33.31
N VAL A 105 -28.32 -23.40 32.02
CA VAL A 105 -29.59 -23.92 31.51
C VAL A 105 -29.34 -25.19 30.71
N THR A 106 -29.94 -26.30 31.14
CA THR A 106 -29.71 -27.63 30.54
C THR A 106 -30.96 -28.19 29.87
N ILE A 107 -30.88 -28.46 28.58
CA ILE A 107 -31.88 -29.21 27.82
C ILE A 107 -31.52 -30.69 27.89
N ARG A 108 -32.29 -31.47 28.65
CA ARG A 108 -32.03 -32.87 28.96
C ARG A 108 -32.33 -33.77 27.77
N ASN A 109 -31.73 -34.96 27.78
CA ASN A 109 -32.05 -36.03 26.82
C ASN A 109 -33.57 -36.31 26.74
N GLY A 110 -34.12 -36.27 25.52
CA GLY A 110 -35.52 -36.48 25.17
C GLY A 110 -36.36 -35.20 25.11
N HIS A 111 -35.79 -34.03 25.44
CA HIS A 111 -36.53 -32.77 25.52
C HIS A 111 -36.23 -31.83 24.36
N ASN A 112 -37.29 -31.24 23.80
CA ASN A 112 -37.23 -30.21 22.77
C ASN A 112 -37.81 -28.91 23.31
N VAL A 113 -37.14 -27.79 23.08
CA VAL A 113 -37.56 -26.48 23.59
C VAL A 113 -37.75 -25.51 22.43
N THR A 114 -38.90 -24.82 22.42
CA THR A 114 -39.12 -23.68 21.52
C THR A 114 -38.87 -22.38 22.26
N LEU A 115 -37.89 -21.59 21.80
CA LEU A 115 -37.72 -20.22 22.25
C LEU A 115 -38.84 -19.36 21.65
N ASN A 116 -39.79 -18.97 22.50
CA ASN A 116 -40.99 -18.20 22.14
C ASN A 116 -41.06 -16.84 22.86
N VAL A 117 -39.95 -16.41 23.46
CA VAL A 117 -39.79 -15.14 24.15
C VAL A 117 -38.32 -14.75 24.08
N SER A 118 -38.01 -13.45 24.07
CA SER A 118 -36.66 -12.97 24.39
C SER A 118 -36.56 -12.82 25.92
N PRO A 119 -35.80 -13.67 26.64
CA PRO A 119 -35.65 -13.50 28.08
C PRO A 119 -35.11 -12.11 28.43
N SER A 120 -35.63 -11.50 29.49
CA SER A 120 -35.28 -10.13 29.86
C SER A 120 -33.87 -9.99 30.43
N ASN A 121 -33.28 -11.11 30.88
CA ASN A 121 -31.95 -11.19 31.46
C ASN A 121 -31.16 -12.30 30.78
N ASP A 122 -29.85 -12.12 30.73
CA ASP A 122 -28.92 -13.11 30.18
C ASP A 122 -28.87 -14.37 31.08
N ILE A 123 -28.55 -15.51 30.47
CA ILE A 123 -28.29 -16.76 31.19
C ILE A 123 -26.78 -17.04 31.26
N GLY A 124 -26.33 -17.79 32.28
CA GLY A 124 -24.91 -18.09 32.48
C GLY A 124 -24.31 -18.98 31.39
N SER A 125 -24.92 -20.13 31.12
CA SER A 125 -24.47 -21.07 30.07
C SER A 125 -25.66 -21.86 29.53
N LEU A 126 -25.49 -22.47 28.36
CA LEU A 126 -26.52 -23.34 27.77
C LEU A 126 -25.89 -24.69 27.42
N GLU A 127 -26.53 -25.76 27.86
CA GLU A 127 -26.13 -27.12 27.52
C GLU A 127 -27.29 -27.89 26.87
N ILE A 128 -27.03 -28.47 25.70
CA ILE A 128 -27.85 -29.55 25.15
C ILE A 128 -27.16 -30.86 25.52
N GLU A 129 -27.78 -31.61 26.44
CA GLU A 129 -27.21 -32.85 26.97
C GLU A 129 -27.10 -33.93 25.89
N ALA A 130 -26.09 -34.76 26.08
CA ALA A 130 -25.93 -36.00 25.34
C ALA A 130 -27.00 -37.05 25.72
N GLY A 131 -27.01 -38.17 25.00
CA GLY A 131 -27.92 -39.29 25.24
C GLY A 131 -28.52 -39.83 23.94
N ASN A 132 -29.43 -40.80 24.09
CA ASN A 132 -29.93 -41.67 23.02
C ASN A 132 -31.18 -41.19 22.27
N THR A 133 -31.62 -39.95 22.49
CA THR A 133 -32.80 -39.37 21.83
C THR A 133 -32.52 -37.96 21.36
N THR A 134 -33.23 -37.50 20.32
CA THR A 134 -33.05 -36.15 19.77
C THR A 134 -33.45 -35.08 20.78
N ASN A 135 -32.62 -34.05 20.92
CA ASN A 135 -32.92 -32.84 21.69
C ASN A 135 -32.65 -31.61 20.83
N ASN A 136 -33.49 -30.59 20.92
CA ASN A 136 -33.22 -29.33 20.25
C ASN A 136 -33.66 -28.10 21.04
N LEU A 137 -33.08 -26.97 20.65
CA LEU A 137 -33.61 -25.64 20.91
C LEU A 137 -33.96 -24.99 19.57
N THR A 138 -35.20 -24.56 19.40
CA THR A 138 -35.67 -23.94 18.15
C THR A 138 -36.08 -22.49 18.37
N PHE A 139 -35.55 -21.58 17.56
CA PHE A 139 -35.94 -20.17 17.52
C PHE A 139 -36.99 -19.98 16.43
N ASN A 140 -38.28 -20.14 16.77
CA ASN A 140 -39.39 -20.06 15.80
C ASN A 140 -39.94 -18.63 15.60
N GLY A 141 -39.11 -17.62 15.83
CA GLY A 141 -39.48 -16.21 15.73
C GLY A 141 -38.25 -15.32 15.92
N GLY A 142 -38.41 -14.01 15.80
CA GLY A 142 -37.34 -13.00 15.97
C GLY A 142 -36.88 -12.82 17.42
N TYR A 143 -36.80 -13.90 18.19
CA TYR A 143 -36.42 -13.88 19.60
C TYR A 143 -34.91 -13.90 19.78
N THR A 144 -34.44 -13.27 20.87
CA THR A 144 -33.02 -13.24 21.23
C THR A 144 -32.78 -14.04 22.50
N LEU A 145 -31.78 -14.91 22.48
CA LEU A 145 -31.22 -15.55 23.68
C LEU A 145 -29.77 -15.09 23.85
N LYS A 146 -29.48 -14.49 25.01
CA LYS A 146 -28.13 -14.07 25.39
C LYS A 146 -27.58 -14.99 26.47
N VAL A 147 -26.41 -15.56 26.20
CA VAL A 147 -25.66 -16.44 27.07
C VAL A 147 -24.34 -15.75 27.39
N THR A 148 -24.05 -15.48 28.66
CA THR A 148 -22.79 -14.79 29.03
C THR A 148 -21.59 -15.72 29.00
N GLY A 149 -21.79 -17.03 29.14
CA GLY A 149 -20.78 -18.07 29.05
C GLY A 149 -20.90 -18.91 27.78
N ASP A 150 -20.54 -20.18 27.90
CA ASP A 150 -20.42 -21.10 26.77
C ASP A 150 -21.77 -21.78 26.44
N VAL A 151 -21.94 -22.09 25.15
CA VAL A 151 -22.99 -22.97 24.64
C VAL A 151 -22.35 -24.30 24.24
N ASN A 152 -22.83 -25.40 24.82
CA ASN A 152 -22.34 -26.74 24.52
C ASN A 152 -23.45 -27.62 23.94
N ILE A 153 -23.20 -28.23 22.79
CA ILE A 153 -24.09 -29.20 22.16
C ILE A 153 -23.35 -30.54 22.14
N ASN A 154 -23.82 -31.49 22.95
CA ASN A 154 -23.14 -32.76 23.17
C ASN A 154 -23.93 -33.92 22.56
N SER A 155 -23.33 -34.66 21.63
CA SER A 155 -23.85 -35.91 21.06
C SER A 155 -22.90 -37.07 21.37
N THR A 156 -23.45 -38.24 21.73
CA THR A 156 -22.66 -39.43 22.12
C THR A 156 -23.27 -40.77 21.68
N SER A 157 -24.39 -40.75 20.95
CA SER A 157 -25.18 -41.95 20.62
C SER A 157 -25.47 -42.03 19.12
N ASN A 158 -25.34 -43.22 18.54
CA ASN A 158 -25.57 -43.50 17.11
C ASN A 158 -26.96 -43.02 16.64
N ASN A 159 -27.03 -42.38 15.48
CA ASN A 159 -28.28 -41.93 14.83
C ASN A 159 -29.13 -40.92 15.61
N VAL A 160 -28.51 -40.07 16.42
CA VAL A 160 -29.23 -39.07 17.24
C VAL A 160 -28.64 -37.67 17.01
N ALA A 161 -29.51 -36.75 16.59
CA ALA A 161 -29.18 -35.35 16.40
C ALA A 161 -29.37 -34.54 17.68
N LYS A 162 -28.45 -33.61 17.93
CA LYS A 162 -28.46 -32.62 19.01
C LYS A 162 -28.17 -31.28 18.37
N TYR A 163 -29.09 -30.33 18.47
CA TYR A 163 -28.92 -29.11 17.69
C TYR A 163 -29.65 -27.89 18.23
N ILE A 164 -29.18 -26.74 17.79
CA ILE A 164 -29.89 -25.48 17.90
C ILE A 164 -30.31 -25.07 16.48
N GLU A 165 -31.59 -24.79 16.29
CA GLU A 165 -32.12 -24.26 15.04
C GLU A 165 -32.47 -22.78 15.22
N ILE A 166 -31.79 -21.92 14.47
CA ILE A 166 -31.97 -20.46 14.50
C ILE A 166 -32.66 -20.03 13.21
N ASN A 167 -34.00 -20.09 13.18
CA ASN A 167 -34.75 -19.77 11.96
C ASN A 167 -34.69 -18.27 11.65
N THR A 168 -35.11 -17.40 12.56
CA THR A 168 -35.09 -15.92 12.34
C THR A 168 -34.51 -15.14 13.52
N GLY A 169 -34.31 -15.79 14.67
CA GLY A 169 -33.87 -15.15 15.91
C GLY A 169 -32.36 -14.97 16.03
N THR A 170 -31.90 -14.63 17.23
CA THR A 170 -30.48 -14.38 17.53
C THR A 170 -30.02 -15.15 18.76
N LEU A 171 -28.96 -15.95 18.63
CA LEU A 171 -28.23 -16.52 19.77
C LEU A 171 -26.91 -15.77 19.93
N THR A 172 -26.65 -15.27 21.14
CA THR A 172 -25.34 -14.69 21.50
C THR A 172 -24.69 -15.52 22.60
N CYS A 173 -23.42 -15.89 22.46
CA CYS A 173 -22.65 -16.56 23.50
C CYS A 173 -21.15 -16.26 23.49
N THR A 174 -20.43 -16.68 24.54
CA THR A 174 -18.97 -16.52 24.60
C THR A 174 -18.26 -17.51 23.70
N ASN A 175 -18.43 -18.82 23.89
CA ASN A 175 -17.94 -19.84 22.95
C ASN A 175 -19.07 -20.79 22.57
N LEU A 176 -18.92 -21.47 21.43
CA LEU A 176 -19.77 -22.58 21.02
C LEU A 176 -18.94 -23.85 20.86
N SER A 177 -19.31 -24.91 21.57
CA SER A 177 -18.72 -26.24 21.40
C SER A 177 -19.73 -27.21 20.82
N LEU A 178 -19.42 -27.77 19.66
CA LEU A 178 -20.14 -28.87 19.03
C LEU A 178 -19.33 -30.14 19.25
N ASN A 179 -19.82 -30.99 20.14
CA ASN A 179 -19.11 -32.17 20.59
C ASN A 179 -19.86 -33.43 20.16
N SER A 180 -19.16 -34.32 19.47
CA SER A 180 -19.64 -35.66 19.11
C SER A 180 -18.57 -36.68 19.48
N ILE A 181 -18.80 -37.44 20.56
CA ILE A 181 -17.84 -38.40 21.11
C ILE A 181 -18.43 -39.81 20.96
N ASN A 182 -17.78 -40.64 20.13
CA ASN A 182 -18.24 -41.97 19.71
C ASN A 182 -19.48 -41.92 18.80
N GLY A 183 -19.39 -42.46 17.58
CA GLY A 183 -20.55 -42.46 16.68
C GLY A 183 -20.28 -42.84 15.23
N ASN A 184 -21.36 -43.11 14.50
CA ASN A 184 -21.44 -43.18 13.04
C ASN A 184 -21.71 -41.78 12.43
N ASN A 185 -21.90 -41.69 11.11
CA ASN A 185 -22.15 -40.43 10.41
C ASN A 185 -23.57 -39.85 10.60
N ASN A 186 -24.20 -40.16 11.74
CA ASN A 186 -25.54 -39.71 12.11
C ASN A 186 -25.59 -39.21 13.56
N THR A 187 -24.44 -39.08 14.24
CA THR A 187 -24.32 -38.54 15.60
C THR A 187 -24.05 -37.05 15.53
N ASP A 188 -25.09 -36.30 15.18
CA ASP A 188 -24.96 -34.92 14.75
C ASP A 188 -25.04 -33.97 15.95
N ALA A 189 -24.04 -33.13 16.12
CA ALA A 189 -24.05 -31.95 16.99
C ALA A 189 -23.86 -30.72 16.10
N TYR A 190 -24.91 -29.94 15.86
CA TYR A 190 -24.86 -28.85 14.88
C TYR A 190 -25.70 -27.64 15.28
N VAL A 191 -25.44 -26.54 14.58
CA VAL A 191 -26.33 -25.38 14.56
C VAL A 191 -26.87 -25.24 13.14
N SER A 192 -28.19 -25.07 13.01
CA SER A 192 -28.87 -24.78 11.75
C SER A 192 -29.27 -23.31 11.70
N LEU A 193 -29.02 -22.64 10.58
CA LEU A 193 -29.43 -21.25 10.36
C LEU A 193 -30.23 -21.12 9.05
N THR A 194 -31.41 -20.50 9.13
CA THR A 194 -32.22 -20.16 7.96
C THR A 194 -32.04 -18.69 7.60
N SER A 195 -32.49 -17.76 8.43
CA SER A 195 -32.21 -16.32 8.33
C SER A 195 -31.82 -15.71 9.68
N GLY A 196 -31.65 -16.55 10.70
CA GLY A 196 -31.25 -16.15 12.05
C GLY A 196 -29.76 -15.83 12.15
N THR A 197 -29.37 -15.31 13.30
CA THR A 197 -28.01 -14.87 13.59
C THR A 197 -27.41 -15.61 14.79
N LEU A 198 -26.18 -16.08 14.63
CA LEU A 198 -25.34 -16.60 15.71
C LEU A 198 -24.20 -15.62 15.96
N ASN A 199 -24.10 -15.08 17.18
CA ASN A 199 -23.05 -14.16 17.61
C ASN A 199 -22.15 -14.83 18.65
N ILE A 200 -20.88 -15.03 18.33
CA ILE A 200 -19.90 -15.67 19.21
C ILE A 200 -18.78 -14.69 19.53
N ALA A 201 -18.54 -14.38 20.79
CA ALA A 201 -17.45 -13.47 21.18
C ALA A 201 -16.06 -14.14 21.07
N GLY A 202 -15.99 -15.44 21.34
CA GLY A 202 -14.80 -16.29 21.28
C GLY A 202 -14.91 -17.33 20.17
N ASP A 203 -14.51 -18.57 20.45
CA ASP A 203 -14.31 -19.60 19.42
C ASP A 203 -15.56 -20.45 19.16
N ILE A 204 -15.66 -20.97 17.94
CA ILE A 204 -16.49 -22.12 17.59
C ILE A 204 -15.59 -23.35 17.44
N SER A 205 -15.85 -24.38 18.25
CA SER A 205 -15.06 -25.62 18.29
C SER A 205 -15.93 -26.81 17.89
N MET A 206 -15.53 -27.52 16.85
CA MET A 206 -16.18 -28.73 16.34
C MET A 206 -15.23 -29.92 16.46
N ASN A 207 -15.46 -30.83 17.41
CA ASN A 207 -14.45 -31.84 17.76
C ASN A 207 -14.42 -33.09 16.85
N ALA A 208 -15.35 -33.20 15.90
CA ALA A 208 -15.52 -34.39 15.07
C ALA A 208 -15.44 -34.08 13.58
N VAL A 209 -15.63 -35.12 12.76
CA VAL A 209 -15.65 -34.99 11.30
C VAL A 209 -16.89 -34.24 10.81
N ALA A 210 -16.83 -33.75 9.56
CA ALA A 210 -17.85 -32.93 8.92
C ALA A 210 -19.28 -33.51 8.89
N ARG A 211 -19.43 -34.84 9.04
CA ARG A 211 -20.74 -35.53 9.10
C ARG A 211 -21.30 -35.67 10.53
N ARG A 212 -20.60 -35.16 11.54
CA ARG A 212 -20.98 -35.31 12.95
C ARG A 212 -21.01 -33.98 13.70
N THR A 213 -20.15 -33.04 13.33
CA THR A 213 -20.15 -31.68 13.88
C THR A 213 -20.03 -30.69 12.74
N TYR A 214 -21.02 -29.80 12.61
CA TYR A 214 -21.06 -28.85 11.50
C TYR A 214 -21.93 -27.63 11.82
N ILE A 215 -21.70 -26.56 11.06
CA ILE A 215 -22.65 -25.45 10.93
C ILE A 215 -23.43 -25.67 9.64
N TYR A 216 -24.75 -25.70 9.75
CA TYR A 216 -25.66 -25.94 8.65
C TYR A 216 -26.38 -24.65 8.24
N PHE A 217 -26.08 -24.14 7.05
CA PHE A 217 -26.85 -23.08 6.44
C PHE A 217 -27.97 -23.68 5.58
N ASN A 218 -29.21 -23.55 6.05
CA ASN A 218 -30.44 -23.89 5.32
C ASN A 218 -31.11 -22.64 4.72
N GLY A 219 -30.35 -21.54 4.63
CA GLY A 219 -30.80 -20.24 4.15
C GLY A 219 -29.71 -19.18 4.34
N ASN A 220 -30.10 -17.91 4.24
CA ASN A 220 -29.20 -16.75 4.35
C ASN A 220 -28.89 -16.34 5.81
N GLY A 221 -28.74 -17.30 6.72
CA GLY A 221 -28.37 -17.01 8.11
C GLY A 221 -26.95 -16.46 8.25
N THR A 222 -26.65 -15.87 9.40
CA THR A 222 -25.35 -15.22 9.66
C THR A 222 -24.67 -15.80 10.90
N VAL A 223 -23.39 -16.11 10.78
CA VAL A 223 -22.50 -16.43 11.91
C VAL A 223 -21.48 -15.29 12.05
N ASN A 224 -21.56 -14.55 13.15
CA ASN A 224 -20.54 -13.59 13.57
C ASN A 224 -19.65 -14.27 14.63
N VAL A 225 -18.34 -14.29 14.40
CA VAL A 225 -17.36 -14.94 15.29
C VAL A 225 -16.22 -13.99 15.62
N GLY A 226 -15.92 -13.81 16.90
CA GLY A 226 -14.78 -13.04 17.40
C GLY A 226 -13.51 -13.88 17.60
N GLY A 227 -13.62 -15.19 17.82
CA GLY A 227 -12.50 -16.13 17.88
C GLY A 227 -12.22 -16.79 16.53
N THR A 228 -11.91 -18.08 16.47
CA THR A 228 -11.83 -18.82 15.21
C THR A 228 -12.94 -19.88 15.11
N ILE A 229 -13.10 -20.47 13.93
CA ILE A 229 -13.91 -21.67 13.73
C ILE A 229 -12.93 -22.80 13.44
N SER A 230 -13.02 -23.89 14.22
CA SER A 230 -12.08 -25.02 14.13
C SER A 230 -12.77 -26.38 14.12
N GLY A 231 -12.23 -27.32 13.33
CA GLY A 231 -12.75 -28.69 13.15
C GLY A 231 -14.06 -28.78 12.37
N GLY A 232 -14.71 -29.94 12.30
CA GLY A 232 -16.01 -30.09 11.60
C GLY A 232 -16.05 -29.56 10.15
N ASN A 233 -17.20 -29.02 9.74
CA ASN A 233 -17.34 -28.27 8.48
C ASN A 233 -18.48 -27.23 8.54
N ILE A 234 -18.49 -26.33 7.55
CA ILE A 234 -19.59 -25.40 7.24
C ILE A 234 -20.24 -25.88 5.94
N THR A 235 -21.56 -26.07 5.92
CA THR A 235 -22.23 -26.68 4.77
C THR A 235 -23.69 -26.25 4.61
N SER A 236 -24.26 -26.49 3.44
CA SER A 236 -25.71 -26.45 3.17
C SER A 236 -26.28 -27.85 2.88
N SER A 237 -25.51 -28.91 3.17
CA SER A 237 -25.99 -30.30 3.06
C SER A 237 -26.60 -30.77 4.38
N SER A 238 -27.85 -31.21 4.32
CA SER A 238 -28.49 -31.91 5.44
C SER A 238 -27.71 -33.17 5.80
N GLY A 239 -27.46 -33.40 7.10
CA GLY A 239 -26.60 -34.48 7.59
C GLY A 239 -25.09 -34.19 7.50
N GLY A 240 -24.70 -32.95 7.21
CA GLY A 240 -23.31 -32.53 7.18
C GLY A 240 -22.56 -32.99 5.92
N GLY A 241 -21.24 -33.16 6.06
CA GLY A 241 -20.35 -33.59 4.98
C GLY A 241 -19.47 -32.47 4.44
N SER A 242 -18.70 -32.76 3.38
CA SER A 242 -17.68 -31.85 2.82
C SER A 242 -18.20 -30.91 1.74
N ALA A 243 -19.49 -30.97 1.41
CA ALA A 243 -20.06 -30.09 0.40
C ALA A 243 -20.01 -28.63 0.84
N ALA A 244 -19.60 -27.76 -0.07
CA ALA A 244 -19.55 -26.32 0.16
C ALA A 244 -20.95 -25.76 0.47
N PRO A 245 -21.05 -24.71 1.29
CA PRO A 245 -22.31 -24.00 1.50
C PRO A 245 -22.80 -23.35 0.19
N THR A 246 -24.11 -23.34 -0.02
CA THR A 246 -24.80 -22.68 -1.15
C THR A 246 -25.54 -21.41 -0.73
N ASN A 247 -25.46 -21.06 0.55
CA ASN A 247 -26.04 -19.87 1.16
C ASN A 247 -25.34 -19.57 2.50
N GLY A 248 -25.72 -18.46 3.13
CA GLY A 248 -25.24 -18.07 4.44
C GLY A 248 -24.02 -17.14 4.43
N THR A 249 -23.80 -16.50 5.58
CA THR A 249 -22.72 -15.55 5.81
C THR A 249 -21.91 -15.97 7.03
N VAL A 250 -20.59 -15.97 6.89
CA VAL A 250 -19.65 -16.08 8.00
C VAL A 250 -18.86 -14.79 8.09
N ASN A 251 -18.92 -14.12 9.23
CA ASN A 251 -18.28 -12.85 9.51
C ASN A 251 -17.24 -13.00 10.63
N TYR A 252 -15.97 -12.80 10.29
CA TYR A 252 -14.87 -12.72 11.24
C TYR A 252 -14.74 -11.27 11.72
N ASN A 253 -15.27 -10.96 12.91
CA ASN A 253 -15.60 -9.60 13.35
C ASN A 253 -14.86 -9.13 14.61
N ASN A 254 -13.73 -9.74 14.96
CA ASN A 254 -12.93 -9.26 16.10
C ASN A 254 -12.29 -7.89 15.81
N ASN A 255 -12.12 -7.07 16.83
CA ASN A 255 -11.34 -5.83 16.75
C ASN A 255 -9.82 -6.06 16.87
N GLY A 256 -9.40 -7.26 17.29
CA GLY A 256 -8.02 -7.72 17.25
C GLY A 256 -7.74 -8.68 16.08
N ASP A 257 -6.54 -9.25 16.10
CA ASP A 257 -6.12 -10.26 15.12
C ASP A 257 -6.94 -11.55 15.28
N GLN A 258 -7.23 -12.20 14.16
CA GLN A 258 -8.06 -13.40 14.10
C GLN A 258 -7.58 -14.34 13.00
N ASP A 259 -7.63 -15.64 13.27
CA ASP A 259 -7.37 -16.66 12.25
C ASP A 259 -8.68 -17.07 11.58
N ILE A 260 -8.71 -17.03 10.26
CA ILE A 260 -9.85 -17.48 9.45
C ILE A 260 -9.81 -19.00 9.35
N GLY A 261 -10.93 -19.64 9.65
CA GLY A 261 -11.09 -21.09 9.62
C GLY A 261 -10.89 -21.66 8.22
N THR A 262 -10.42 -22.90 8.13
CA THR A 262 -10.11 -23.55 6.85
C THR A 262 -11.36 -24.19 6.23
N TYR A 263 -12.23 -23.37 5.65
CA TYR A 263 -13.50 -23.81 5.03
C TYR A 263 -13.71 -23.19 3.65
N THR A 264 -14.68 -23.73 2.91
CA THR A 264 -15.28 -23.03 1.76
C THR A 264 -16.45 -22.19 2.25
N TYR A 265 -16.55 -20.96 1.77
CA TYR A 265 -17.58 -20.02 2.22
C TYR A 265 -18.57 -19.70 1.10
N TRP A 266 -19.82 -19.41 1.45
CA TRP A 266 -20.71 -18.76 0.49
C TRP A 266 -20.40 -17.27 0.49
N THR A 267 -20.73 -16.56 1.56
CA THR A 267 -20.26 -15.19 1.82
C THR A 267 -19.28 -15.19 2.99
N LEU A 268 -18.06 -14.72 2.75
CA LEU A 268 -17.06 -14.43 3.79
C LEU A 268 -16.99 -12.92 4.01
N VAL A 269 -17.27 -12.48 5.23
CA VAL A 269 -17.14 -11.08 5.66
C VAL A 269 -15.96 -10.96 6.62
N ILE A 270 -15.14 -9.94 6.38
CA ILE A 270 -14.05 -9.49 7.22
C ILE A 270 -14.47 -8.11 7.76
N SER A 271 -14.66 -7.99 9.07
CA SER A 271 -15.11 -6.75 9.72
C SER A 271 -14.38 -6.52 11.05
N GLY A 272 -14.75 -5.48 11.78
CA GLY A 272 -14.04 -5.01 12.97
C GLY A 272 -12.77 -4.24 12.59
N SER A 273 -11.71 -4.53 13.33
CA SER A 273 -10.37 -3.97 13.14
C SER A 273 -9.30 -5.04 13.33
N GLY A 274 -8.05 -4.76 12.99
CA GLY A 274 -6.95 -5.74 13.13
C GLY A 274 -6.98 -6.82 12.05
N THR A 275 -5.96 -7.69 12.07
CA THR A 275 -5.64 -8.56 10.92
C THR A 275 -6.37 -9.89 10.99
N LYS A 276 -7.14 -10.20 9.95
CA LYS A 276 -7.81 -11.49 9.73
C LYS A 276 -6.97 -12.31 8.77
N THR A 277 -6.45 -13.44 9.25
CA THR A 277 -5.37 -14.17 8.57
C THR A 277 -5.86 -15.50 8.02
N LEU A 278 -5.69 -15.73 6.72
CA LEU A 278 -5.98 -17.03 6.11
C LEU A 278 -5.04 -18.12 6.62
N GLN A 279 -5.61 -19.28 6.91
CA GLN A 279 -4.86 -20.47 7.31
C GLN A 279 -4.72 -21.53 6.19
N ALA A 280 -5.48 -21.39 5.11
CA ALA A 280 -5.40 -22.24 3.92
C ALA A 280 -5.95 -21.51 2.68
N ALA A 281 -5.67 -22.07 1.48
CA ALA A 281 -6.32 -21.61 0.26
C ALA A 281 -7.85 -21.70 0.41
N THR A 282 -8.54 -20.62 0.08
CA THR A 282 -9.96 -20.44 0.41
C THR A 282 -10.76 -20.25 -0.87
N SER A 283 -11.77 -21.10 -1.05
CA SER A 283 -12.78 -20.91 -2.10
C SER A 283 -14.01 -20.25 -1.50
N LEU A 284 -14.61 -19.32 -2.24
CA LEU A 284 -15.81 -18.63 -1.80
C LEU A 284 -16.69 -18.19 -2.96
N ARG A 285 -17.91 -17.74 -2.67
CA ARG A 285 -18.72 -17.01 -3.64
C ARG A 285 -18.57 -15.50 -3.50
N ASN A 286 -18.83 -14.94 -2.32
CA ASN A 286 -18.75 -13.51 -2.08
C ASN A 286 -17.68 -13.21 -1.03
N LEU A 287 -16.93 -12.14 -1.22
CA LEU A 287 -15.95 -11.62 -0.28
C LEU A 287 -16.27 -10.15 0.03
N GLU A 288 -16.40 -9.83 1.31
CA GLU A 288 -16.62 -8.47 1.78
C GLU A 288 -15.59 -8.12 2.85
N ILE A 289 -14.83 -7.05 2.63
CA ILE A 289 -13.89 -6.50 3.61
C ILE A 289 -14.42 -5.12 4.00
N THR A 290 -14.72 -4.95 5.28
CA THR A 290 -15.47 -3.80 5.79
C THR A 290 -14.80 -3.15 6.99
N GLU A 291 -15.30 -1.97 7.34
CA GLU A 291 -14.85 -1.18 8.49
C GLU A 291 -13.36 -0.83 8.37
N SER A 292 -12.53 -1.14 9.37
CA SER A 292 -11.09 -0.86 9.36
C SER A 292 -10.27 -2.16 9.44
N SER A 293 -10.82 -3.24 8.86
CA SER A 293 -10.22 -4.57 8.91
C SER A 293 -9.12 -4.75 7.86
N VAL A 294 -8.18 -5.65 8.18
CA VAL A 294 -7.12 -6.10 7.26
C VAL A 294 -7.32 -7.57 6.97
N LEU A 295 -7.38 -7.96 5.69
CA LEU A 295 -7.34 -9.37 5.28
C LEU A 295 -5.93 -9.72 4.82
N ASP A 296 -5.26 -10.63 5.54
CA ASP A 296 -3.95 -11.18 5.18
C ASP A 296 -4.09 -12.59 4.59
N THR A 297 -3.77 -12.71 3.30
CA THR A 297 -3.80 -13.98 2.57
C THR A 297 -2.62 -14.91 2.86
N ARG A 298 -1.53 -14.39 3.44
CA ARG A 298 -0.24 -15.08 3.56
C ARG A 298 0.21 -15.70 2.23
N GLN A 299 0.24 -17.03 2.14
CA GLN A 299 0.63 -17.79 0.95
C GLN A 299 -0.55 -18.53 0.32
N TYR A 300 -1.77 -18.09 0.62
CA TYR A 300 -2.99 -18.81 0.30
C TYR A 300 -3.84 -18.02 -0.70
N GLN A 301 -4.14 -18.66 -1.83
CA GLN A 301 -4.98 -18.05 -2.85
C GLN A 301 -6.45 -18.01 -2.41
N ILE A 302 -7.11 -16.87 -2.68
CA ILE A 302 -8.58 -16.77 -2.65
C ILE A 302 -9.10 -17.04 -4.07
N THR A 303 -10.05 -17.96 -4.18
CA THR A 303 -10.74 -18.28 -5.44
C THR A 303 -12.23 -18.00 -5.31
N GLY A 304 -12.71 -16.99 -6.03
CA GLY A 304 -14.12 -16.66 -6.16
C GLY A 304 -14.78 -17.41 -7.32
N ASN A 305 -15.82 -16.82 -7.88
CA ASN A 305 -16.43 -17.23 -9.14
C ASN A 305 -17.07 -16.04 -9.86
N SER A 306 -17.47 -16.24 -11.13
CA SER A 306 -17.93 -15.15 -12.00
C SER A 306 -19.25 -14.52 -11.57
N SER A 307 -20.05 -15.20 -10.75
CA SER A 307 -21.32 -14.69 -10.18
C SER A 307 -21.16 -14.10 -8.78
N GLY A 308 -19.98 -14.26 -8.19
CA GLY A 308 -19.62 -13.77 -6.87
C GLY A 308 -19.31 -12.28 -6.88
N THR A 309 -19.48 -11.62 -5.73
CA THR A 309 -19.10 -10.21 -5.53
C THR A 309 -17.87 -10.09 -4.62
N MET A 310 -17.04 -9.07 -4.89
CA MET A 310 -15.93 -8.68 -4.01
C MET A 310 -16.03 -7.20 -3.67
N THR A 311 -16.10 -6.86 -2.38
CA THR A 311 -16.23 -5.48 -1.90
C THR A 311 -15.15 -5.13 -0.87
N MET A 312 -14.63 -3.90 -0.95
CA MET A 312 -13.78 -3.29 0.08
C MET A 312 -14.30 -1.89 0.43
N THR A 313 -14.68 -1.66 1.69
CA THR A 313 -15.07 -0.31 2.15
C THR A 313 -13.84 0.58 2.39
N GLY A 314 -14.04 1.89 2.55
CA GLY A 314 -12.93 2.80 2.86
C GLY A 314 -12.26 2.46 4.19
N GLY A 315 -10.93 2.54 4.25
CA GLY A 315 -10.14 2.22 5.44
C GLY A 315 -9.73 0.75 5.58
N THR A 316 -10.13 -0.11 4.63
CA THR A 316 -9.78 -1.54 4.64
C THR A 316 -8.51 -1.86 3.87
N GLU A 317 -7.84 -2.94 4.25
CA GLU A 317 -6.63 -3.42 3.56
C GLU A 317 -6.73 -4.90 3.15
N LEU A 318 -6.14 -5.22 2.00
CA LEU A 318 -5.95 -6.59 1.51
C LEU A 318 -4.47 -6.85 1.23
N ILE A 319 -3.85 -7.74 2.00
CA ILE A 319 -2.44 -8.14 1.86
C ILE A 319 -2.35 -9.44 1.06
N LEU A 320 -1.71 -9.35 -0.10
CA LEU A 320 -1.51 -10.43 -1.06
C LEU A 320 -0.07 -10.94 -1.01
N GLY A 321 0.12 -12.16 -0.51
CA GLY A 321 1.46 -12.70 -0.28
C GLY A 321 1.95 -12.45 1.15
N ASN A 322 3.08 -13.07 1.48
CA ASN A 322 3.87 -12.70 2.65
C ASN A 322 5.34 -12.56 2.26
N ASN A 323 6.07 -11.70 2.96
CA ASN A 323 7.46 -11.36 2.65
C ASN A 323 8.47 -12.50 2.89
N THR A 324 8.04 -13.66 3.39
CA THR A 324 8.89 -14.84 3.59
C THR A 324 8.63 -15.96 2.58
N SER A 325 7.47 -15.99 1.93
CA SER A 325 7.02 -17.07 1.05
C SER A 325 7.27 -16.73 -0.40
N SER A 326 7.81 -17.70 -1.15
CA SER A 326 8.07 -17.60 -2.58
C SER A 326 6.84 -17.89 -3.45
N THR A 327 5.64 -17.95 -2.86
CA THR A 327 4.41 -18.22 -3.59
C THR A 327 3.88 -16.96 -4.27
N ASN A 328 3.63 -17.01 -5.58
CA ASN A 328 2.99 -15.90 -6.30
C ASN A 328 1.49 -15.88 -5.98
N ILE A 329 1.10 -15.08 -4.99
CA ILE A 329 -0.31 -14.88 -4.64
C ILE A 329 -0.91 -13.80 -5.52
N LEU A 330 -2.00 -14.15 -6.20
CA LEU A 330 -2.72 -13.25 -7.07
C LEU A 330 -3.80 -12.49 -6.29
N PHE A 331 -4.29 -11.39 -6.86
CA PHE A 331 -5.57 -10.82 -6.45
C PHE A 331 -6.66 -11.91 -6.47
N PRO A 332 -7.69 -11.86 -5.60
CA PRO A 332 -8.74 -12.87 -5.57
C PRO A 332 -9.27 -13.22 -6.96
N ALA A 333 -9.17 -14.50 -7.32
CA ALA A 333 -9.35 -14.95 -8.69
C ALA A 333 -10.83 -15.17 -9.04
N SER A 334 -11.12 -15.22 -10.34
CA SER A 334 -12.42 -15.63 -10.92
C SER A 334 -13.61 -14.69 -10.68
N PHE A 335 -13.42 -13.56 -9.98
CA PHE A 335 -14.38 -12.46 -10.00
C PHE A 335 -14.35 -11.73 -11.35
N THR A 336 -15.49 -11.16 -11.77
CA THR A 336 -15.56 -10.29 -12.95
C THR A 336 -15.38 -8.84 -12.54
N THR A 337 -14.88 -7.98 -13.44
CA THR A 337 -14.70 -6.54 -13.16
C THR A 337 -15.98 -5.86 -12.66
N ALA A 338 -17.13 -6.22 -13.22
CA ALA A 338 -18.42 -5.66 -12.83
C ALA A 338 -18.85 -6.02 -11.38
N ASN A 339 -18.27 -7.08 -10.83
CA ASN A 339 -18.60 -7.57 -9.49
C ASN A 339 -17.54 -7.20 -8.44
N ILE A 340 -16.50 -6.44 -8.81
CA ILE A 340 -15.48 -5.98 -7.88
C ILE A 340 -15.68 -4.49 -7.63
N ASN A 341 -15.86 -4.11 -6.36
CA ASN A 341 -16.01 -2.72 -5.95
C ASN A 341 -15.04 -2.40 -4.81
N LEU A 342 -13.99 -1.64 -5.10
CA LEU A 342 -13.01 -1.17 -4.13
C LEU A 342 -13.19 0.33 -3.90
N HIS A 343 -13.42 0.74 -2.66
CA HIS A 343 -13.53 2.15 -2.30
C HIS A 343 -12.20 2.89 -2.53
N ASN A 344 -12.24 4.19 -2.86
CA ASN A 344 -11.03 5.00 -3.13
C ASN A 344 -10.02 5.04 -1.97
N ASN A 345 -10.51 4.87 -0.73
CA ASN A 345 -9.71 4.82 0.49
C ASN A 345 -9.38 3.38 0.97
N SER A 346 -9.64 2.36 0.16
CA SER A 346 -9.16 0.99 0.43
C SER A 346 -7.72 0.83 -0.08
N THR A 347 -6.97 -0.14 0.44
CA THR A 347 -5.59 -0.39 0.02
C THR A 347 -5.38 -1.87 -0.32
N VAL A 348 -4.82 -2.14 -1.50
CA VAL A 348 -4.33 -3.49 -1.85
C VAL A 348 -2.80 -3.49 -1.79
N ILE A 349 -2.23 -4.48 -1.12
CA ILE A 349 -0.79 -4.58 -0.85
C ILE A 349 -0.25 -5.87 -1.48
N TYR A 350 0.77 -5.75 -2.32
CA TYR A 350 1.51 -6.89 -2.91
C TYR A 350 2.88 -7.04 -2.24
N THR A 351 3.16 -8.17 -1.57
CA THR A 351 4.35 -8.32 -0.71
C THR A 351 5.04 -9.69 -0.80
N ALA A 352 4.65 -10.58 -1.72
CA ALA A 352 5.24 -11.93 -1.79
C ALA A 352 6.77 -11.91 -1.95
N ASN A 353 7.48 -12.90 -1.37
CA ASN A 353 8.94 -13.06 -1.52
C ASN A 353 9.37 -13.67 -2.87
N THR A 354 8.63 -13.37 -3.93
CA THR A 354 8.87 -13.80 -5.30
C THR A 354 8.47 -12.67 -6.25
N ASN A 355 8.67 -12.87 -7.55
CA ASN A 355 8.04 -11.98 -8.53
C ASN A 355 6.52 -12.21 -8.49
N GLN A 356 5.75 -11.14 -8.40
CA GLN A 356 4.32 -11.21 -8.16
C GLN A 356 3.54 -10.56 -9.30
N THR A 357 2.42 -11.17 -9.69
CA THR A 357 1.55 -10.59 -10.71
C THR A 357 0.55 -9.65 -10.05
N VAL A 358 0.50 -8.41 -10.53
CA VAL A 358 -0.48 -7.39 -10.12
C VAL A 358 -1.66 -7.45 -11.09
N SER A 359 -2.88 -7.50 -10.54
CA SER A 359 -4.09 -7.60 -11.35
C SER A 359 -4.36 -6.27 -12.07
N GLY A 360 -4.86 -6.32 -13.31
CA GLY A 360 -5.52 -5.15 -13.93
C GLY A 360 -7.04 -5.15 -13.76
N VAL A 361 -7.56 -6.09 -12.97
CA VAL A 361 -8.96 -6.24 -12.61
C VAL A 361 -8.97 -6.36 -11.08
N PRO A 362 -8.76 -5.23 -10.37
CA PRO A 362 -9.79 -4.22 -10.13
C PRO A 362 -9.41 -2.78 -10.58
N VAL A 363 -10.34 -1.83 -10.42
CA VAL A 363 -9.96 -0.43 -10.21
C VAL A 363 -9.55 -0.30 -8.75
N TYR A 364 -8.30 0.09 -8.50
CA TYR A 364 -7.77 0.19 -7.14
C TYR A 364 -8.21 1.49 -6.46
N GLY A 365 -8.47 1.42 -5.15
CA GLY A 365 -8.42 2.61 -4.29
C GLY A 365 -6.99 3.09 -4.20
N ASN A 366 -6.19 2.47 -3.34
CA ASN A 366 -4.75 2.65 -3.26
C ASN A 366 -4.04 1.34 -3.59
N LEU A 367 -2.84 1.44 -4.16
CA LEU A 367 -1.99 0.30 -4.45
C LEU A 367 -0.64 0.49 -3.77
N THR A 368 -0.23 -0.51 -2.98
CA THR A 368 1.08 -0.53 -2.33
C THR A 368 1.87 -1.74 -2.80
N ILE A 369 3.11 -1.49 -3.22
CA ILE A 369 4.07 -2.49 -3.67
C ILE A 369 5.19 -2.59 -2.65
N LEU A 370 5.20 -3.68 -1.88
CA LEU A 370 6.20 -3.90 -0.84
C LEU A 370 7.27 -4.91 -1.29
N PRO A 371 8.48 -4.81 -0.73
CA PRO A 371 9.51 -5.82 -0.96
C PRO A 371 9.15 -7.15 -0.27
N GLY A 372 9.81 -8.21 -0.73
CA GLY A 372 9.97 -9.42 0.07
C GLY A 372 11.22 -9.34 0.94
N ASN A 373 11.50 -10.38 1.73
CA ASN A 373 12.75 -10.49 2.47
C ASN A 373 13.99 -10.62 1.56
N THR A 374 13.80 -10.99 0.29
CA THR A 374 14.85 -11.00 -0.72
C THR A 374 14.69 -9.81 -1.66
N ALA A 375 15.75 -9.02 -1.80
CA ALA A 375 15.82 -7.86 -2.70
C ALA A 375 15.63 -8.22 -4.19
N GLY A 376 15.33 -7.23 -5.02
CA GLY A 376 15.18 -7.39 -6.48
C GLY A 376 13.88 -8.05 -6.90
N ARG A 377 12.85 -7.90 -6.10
CA ARG A 377 11.54 -8.53 -6.24
C ARG A 377 10.67 -7.67 -7.17
N THR A 378 10.17 -8.22 -8.28
CA THR A 378 9.41 -7.45 -9.29
C THR A 378 7.91 -7.73 -9.22
N ARG A 379 7.09 -6.70 -9.43
CA ARG A 379 5.63 -6.76 -9.40
C ARG A 379 5.11 -6.24 -10.72
N THR A 380 4.43 -7.10 -11.47
CA THR A 380 4.17 -6.88 -12.90
C THR A 380 2.69 -6.80 -13.19
N LEU A 381 2.24 -5.75 -13.87
CA LEU A 381 0.84 -5.63 -14.30
C LEU A 381 0.48 -6.72 -15.31
N SER A 382 -0.73 -7.27 -15.16
CA SER A 382 -1.29 -8.28 -16.07
C SER A 382 -2.18 -7.69 -17.16
N ALA A 383 -2.86 -6.57 -16.88
CA ALA A 383 -3.74 -5.84 -17.79
C ALA A 383 -3.67 -4.33 -17.51
N ASN A 384 -4.40 -3.53 -18.28
CA ASN A 384 -4.51 -2.09 -18.05
C ASN A 384 -5.10 -1.83 -16.66
N THR A 385 -4.58 -0.83 -15.95
CA THR A 385 -4.92 -0.60 -14.55
C THR A 385 -5.19 0.88 -14.26
N THR A 386 -6.21 1.14 -13.46
CA THR A 386 -6.48 2.46 -12.88
C THR A 386 -6.37 2.38 -11.36
N ILE A 387 -5.67 3.35 -10.77
CA ILE A 387 -5.54 3.54 -9.33
C ILE A 387 -6.15 4.91 -9.02
N ASN A 388 -7.28 4.92 -8.31
CA ASN A 388 -8.01 6.15 -8.01
C ASN A 388 -7.32 7.02 -6.95
N GLY A 389 -6.57 6.40 -6.06
CA GLY A 389 -5.76 7.02 -5.01
C GLY A 389 -4.28 6.88 -5.31
N ASN A 390 -3.49 6.64 -4.27
CA ASN A 390 -2.04 6.69 -4.33
C ASN A 390 -1.43 5.36 -4.79
N LEU A 391 -0.29 5.46 -5.49
CA LEU A 391 0.65 4.36 -5.69
C LEU A 391 1.83 4.55 -4.74
N ILE A 392 2.13 3.55 -3.91
CA ILE A 392 3.32 3.53 -3.04
C ILE A 392 4.21 2.36 -3.43
N ILE A 393 5.51 2.60 -3.62
CA ILE A 393 6.48 1.57 -3.98
C ILE A 393 7.63 1.57 -2.96
N GLY A 394 7.86 0.41 -2.34
CA GLY A 394 8.89 0.21 -1.33
C GLY A 394 8.47 0.70 0.07
N ASP A 395 9.23 0.25 1.07
CA ASP A 395 9.10 0.65 2.48
C ASP A 395 10.44 1.15 3.08
N GLY A 396 11.47 1.29 2.26
CA GLY A 396 12.81 1.68 2.69
C GLY A 396 13.74 0.53 3.11
N THR A 397 13.27 -0.73 3.10
CA THR A 397 14.08 -1.88 3.52
C THR A 397 14.84 -2.52 2.34
N ASN A 398 14.25 -3.49 1.65
CA ASN A 398 14.80 -4.19 0.50
C ASN A 398 14.31 -3.57 -0.82
N SER A 399 15.03 -3.82 -1.92
CA SER A 399 14.60 -3.32 -3.22
C SER A 399 13.39 -4.08 -3.78
N THR A 400 12.46 -3.32 -4.35
CA THR A 400 11.26 -3.84 -5.02
C THR A 400 10.91 -2.98 -6.22
N SER A 401 10.47 -3.63 -7.29
CA SER A 401 10.14 -2.97 -8.55
C SER A 401 8.67 -3.15 -8.90
N PHE A 402 8.06 -2.10 -9.42
CA PHE A 402 6.75 -2.14 -10.05
C PHE A 402 6.89 -1.88 -11.55
N LEU A 403 6.31 -2.77 -12.36
CA LEU A 403 6.54 -2.86 -13.80
C LEU A 403 5.19 -2.90 -14.55
N PRO A 404 4.74 -1.78 -15.16
CA PRO A 404 3.51 -1.74 -15.96
C PRO A 404 3.60 -2.58 -17.24
N ARG A 405 4.81 -2.73 -17.80
CA ARG A 405 5.07 -3.36 -19.10
C ARG A 405 4.27 -2.66 -20.22
N ASN A 406 3.73 -3.43 -21.16
CA ASN A 406 2.97 -2.95 -22.31
C ASN A 406 1.51 -2.57 -22.00
N ARG A 407 1.23 -2.08 -20.78
CA ARG A 407 -0.13 -1.81 -20.29
C ARG A 407 -0.32 -0.33 -20.04
N ASN A 408 -1.56 0.15 -20.20
CA ASN A 408 -1.90 1.49 -19.73
C ASN A 408 -1.99 1.48 -18.21
N ILE A 409 -1.37 2.46 -17.56
CA ILE A 409 -1.56 2.73 -16.14
C ILE A 409 -1.98 4.18 -15.94
N THR A 410 -2.99 4.38 -15.09
CA THR A 410 -3.41 5.72 -14.66
C THR A 410 -3.43 5.76 -13.15
N ILE A 411 -2.66 6.68 -12.56
CA ILE A 411 -2.59 6.94 -11.13
C ILE A 411 -3.20 8.33 -10.89
N ASN A 412 -4.35 8.37 -10.23
CA ASN A 412 -5.09 9.60 -9.97
C ASN A 412 -4.57 10.34 -8.73
N GLY A 413 -4.07 9.61 -7.73
CA GLY A 413 -3.38 10.17 -6.57
C GLY A 413 -1.88 10.38 -6.78
N ALA A 414 -1.15 10.56 -5.68
CA ALA A 414 0.30 10.70 -5.68
C ALA A 414 0.99 9.37 -6.01
N THR A 415 2.17 9.47 -6.64
CA THR A 415 3.09 8.33 -6.79
C THR A 415 4.28 8.55 -5.88
N ILE A 416 4.45 7.67 -4.89
CA ILE A 416 5.48 7.77 -3.87
C ILE A 416 6.42 6.59 -4.03
N ILE A 417 7.65 6.88 -4.44
CA ILE A 417 8.72 5.91 -4.56
C ILE A 417 9.65 6.08 -3.35
N ASN A 418 9.45 5.22 -2.37
CA ASN A 418 10.27 5.20 -1.15
C ASN A 418 11.69 4.72 -1.45
N ASN A 419 12.57 4.81 -0.47
CA ASN A 419 13.92 4.26 -0.55
C ASN A 419 13.88 2.80 -1.01
N ASN A 420 14.73 2.45 -1.97
CA ASN A 420 14.82 1.14 -2.62
C ASN A 420 13.57 0.70 -3.42
N GLY A 421 12.54 1.54 -3.52
CA GLY A 421 11.44 1.36 -4.46
C GLY A 421 11.85 1.75 -5.88
N ILE A 422 11.32 1.03 -6.87
CA ILE A 422 11.63 1.27 -8.29
C ILE A 422 10.31 1.26 -9.08
N PHE A 423 9.96 2.39 -9.69
CA PHE A 423 9.05 2.39 -10.83
C PHE A 423 9.89 2.20 -12.09
N ILE A 424 9.57 1.17 -12.88
CA ILE A 424 10.27 0.89 -14.13
C ILE A 424 9.25 0.63 -15.22
N ASP A 425 9.42 1.26 -16.38
CA ASP A 425 8.79 0.84 -17.63
C ASP A 425 9.86 0.68 -18.72
N ASP A 426 10.08 -0.57 -19.13
CA ASP A 426 11.08 -1.01 -20.08
C ASP A 426 10.47 -1.77 -21.28
N ASN A 427 9.13 -1.84 -21.38
CA ASN A 427 8.44 -2.50 -22.47
C ASN A 427 7.65 -1.47 -23.28
N ASN A 428 7.82 -1.48 -24.59
CA ASN A 428 7.09 -0.59 -25.48
C ASN A 428 5.58 -0.88 -25.47
N SER A 429 4.79 0.16 -25.75
CA SER A 429 3.31 0.19 -25.76
C SER A 429 2.73 0.42 -24.38
N GLY A 430 1.48 0.89 -24.33
CA GLY A 430 0.89 1.38 -23.09
C GLY A 430 1.02 2.90 -22.98
N THR A 431 0.57 3.46 -21.88
CA THR A 431 0.66 4.88 -21.55
C THR A 431 0.66 5.00 -20.04
N ASP A 432 1.64 5.72 -19.51
CA ASP A 432 1.79 5.97 -18.08
C ASP A 432 1.26 7.37 -17.74
N ILE A 433 0.18 7.46 -16.97
CA ILE A 433 -0.43 8.74 -16.58
C ILE A 433 -0.31 8.94 -15.08
N PHE A 434 0.45 9.96 -14.68
CA PHE A 434 0.66 10.39 -13.30
C PHE A 434 -0.11 11.69 -13.05
N THR A 435 -1.28 11.58 -12.43
CA THR A 435 -2.13 12.74 -12.17
C THR A 435 -1.65 13.53 -10.96
N GLY A 436 -1.39 12.85 -9.84
CA GLY A 436 -0.75 13.46 -8.68
C GLY A 436 0.76 13.62 -8.85
N GLN A 437 1.39 14.29 -7.88
CA GLN A 437 2.83 14.49 -7.87
C GLN A 437 3.58 13.14 -7.80
N VAL A 438 4.68 13.04 -8.54
CA VAL A 438 5.64 11.94 -8.42
C VAL A 438 6.77 12.34 -7.48
N THR A 439 6.97 11.58 -6.41
CA THR A 439 7.99 11.85 -5.39
C THR A 439 8.93 10.66 -5.26
N ILE A 440 10.24 10.92 -5.36
CA ILE A 440 11.29 9.90 -5.37
C ILE A 440 12.25 10.18 -4.21
N ALA A 441 12.38 9.21 -3.31
CA ALA A 441 13.29 9.26 -2.17
C ALA A 441 14.77 9.03 -2.57
N PRO A 442 15.76 9.33 -1.71
CA PRO A 442 17.19 9.25 -2.04
C PRO A 442 17.71 7.99 -2.73
N SER A 443 17.19 6.80 -2.41
CA SER A 443 17.52 5.55 -3.10
C SER A 443 16.36 4.96 -3.93
N GLY A 444 15.28 5.72 -4.10
CA GLY A 444 14.19 5.39 -5.00
C GLY A 444 14.57 5.67 -6.46
N GLN A 445 13.93 4.97 -7.39
CA GLN A 445 14.22 5.10 -8.83
C GLN A 445 12.94 5.17 -9.66
N PHE A 446 12.94 6.07 -10.64
CA PHE A 446 11.94 6.18 -11.69
C PHE A 446 12.64 6.05 -13.05
N LEU A 447 12.41 4.92 -13.72
CA LEU A 447 13.17 4.51 -14.91
C LEU A 447 12.23 4.22 -16.08
N ILE A 448 12.26 5.07 -17.10
CA ILE A 448 11.48 4.87 -18.33
C ILE A 448 12.46 4.64 -19.48
N SER A 449 12.65 3.38 -19.87
CA SER A 449 13.42 3.01 -21.07
C SER A 449 12.51 2.56 -22.21
N SER A 450 11.20 2.46 -21.98
CA SER A 450 10.18 2.14 -22.97
C SER A 450 9.88 3.31 -23.91
N ASN A 451 9.35 2.99 -25.09
CA ASN A 451 8.81 3.98 -26.03
C ASN A 451 7.36 4.39 -25.70
N SER A 452 6.85 4.02 -24.52
CA SER A 452 5.50 4.35 -24.08
C SER A 452 5.40 5.85 -23.79
N PRO A 453 4.32 6.53 -24.19
CA PRO A 453 4.09 7.90 -23.76
C PRO A 453 3.94 7.98 -22.24
N THR A 454 4.57 8.98 -21.64
CA THR A 454 4.47 9.26 -20.20
C THR A 454 3.86 10.64 -20.00
N GLU A 455 2.90 10.77 -19.11
CA GLU A 455 2.15 12.01 -18.87
C GLU A 455 2.21 12.40 -17.39
N PHE A 456 2.70 13.59 -17.08
CA PHE A 456 2.70 14.19 -15.75
C PHE A 456 1.69 15.34 -15.68
N ARG A 457 0.91 15.38 -14.59
CA ARG A 457 -0.07 16.45 -14.30
C ARG A 457 0.11 17.09 -12.92
N GLY A 458 0.90 16.48 -12.04
CA GLY A 458 1.11 16.93 -10.66
C GLY A 458 2.54 17.40 -10.35
N GLY A 459 3.45 17.42 -11.32
CA GLY A 459 4.86 17.73 -11.12
C GLY A 459 5.69 16.56 -10.56
N ILE A 460 6.97 16.83 -10.33
CA ILE A 460 7.99 15.83 -9.98
C ILE A 460 8.88 16.38 -8.86
N THR A 461 9.13 15.57 -7.84
CA THR A 461 10.17 15.79 -6.82
C THR A 461 11.15 14.62 -6.85
N ASN A 462 12.37 14.87 -7.35
CA ASN A 462 13.41 13.85 -7.45
C ASN A 462 14.55 14.07 -6.46
N ASN A 463 14.58 13.28 -5.39
CA ASN A 463 15.75 13.17 -4.51
C ASN A 463 16.55 11.89 -4.77
N GLY A 464 16.09 11.01 -5.66
CA GLY A 464 16.72 9.75 -6.03
C GLY A 464 17.19 9.73 -7.47
N VAL A 465 16.85 8.68 -8.21
CA VAL A 465 17.17 8.55 -9.64
C VAL A 465 15.91 8.77 -10.47
N PHE A 466 15.98 9.68 -11.44
CA PHE A 466 14.98 9.84 -12.48
C PHE A 466 15.67 9.80 -13.84
N THR A 467 15.29 8.84 -14.69
CA THR A 467 15.80 8.74 -16.06
C THR A 467 14.68 8.35 -17.02
N SER A 468 14.51 9.15 -18.08
CA SER A 468 13.60 8.91 -19.19
C SER A 468 14.39 8.81 -20.49
N SER A 469 14.78 7.58 -20.84
CA SER A 469 15.67 7.24 -21.96
C SER A 469 15.00 6.62 -23.17
N GLY A 470 13.78 6.11 -23.01
CA GLY A 470 13.01 5.61 -24.14
C GLY A 470 12.47 6.74 -25.01
N SER A 471 12.15 6.44 -26.28
CA SER A 471 11.77 7.45 -27.29
C SER A 471 10.32 7.93 -27.21
N GLY A 472 9.54 7.42 -26.25
CA GLY A 472 8.16 7.83 -26.00
C GLY A 472 8.07 9.29 -25.57
N GLN A 473 7.01 9.99 -25.99
CA GLN A 473 6.84 11.39 -25.62
C GLN A 473 6.53 11.51 -24.12
N THR A 474 7.28 12.38 -23.43
CA THR A 474 6.93 12.85 -22.09
C THR A 474 6.10 14.11 -22.20
N SER A 475 4.93 14.16 -21.57
CA SER A 475 4.01 15.30 -21.64
C SER A 475 3.73 15.90 -20.26
N PHE A 476 3.71 17.22 -20.18
CA PHE A 476 3.21 17.97 -19.03
C PHE A 476 1.88 18.60 -19.42
N SER A 477 0.76 18.05 -18.92
CA SER A 477 -0.52 18.15 -19.65
C SER A 477 -1.73 18.67 -18.86
N THR A 478 -1.60 19.03 -17.60
CA THR A 478 -2.69 19.67 -16.83
C THR A 478 -2.06 20.46 -15.70
N ASN A 479 -2.63 21.62 -15.37
CA ASN A 479 -2.13 22.58 -14.38
C ASN A 479 -0.69 23.05 -14.62
N SER A 480 -0.31 24.20 -14.05
CA SER A 480 1.11 24.52 -13.95
C SER A 480 1.78 23.55 -12.97
N GLN A 481 2.98 23.08 -13.30
CA GLN A 481 3.67 22.00 -12.60
C GLN A 481 5.05 22.46 -12.13
N ILE A 482 5.48 21.92 -10.99
CA ILE A 482 6.82 22.14 -10.44
C ILE A 482 7.64 20.87 -10.64
N ILE A 483 8.88 21.07 -11.06
CA ILE A 483 9.93 20.06 -11.07
C ILE A 483 11.00 20.51 -10.07
N ASN A 484 11.27 19.70 -9.05
CA ASN A 484 12.22 20.02 -7.99
C ASN A 484 12.92 18.75 -7.45
N GLY A 485 13.71 18.94 -6.39
CA GLY A 485 14.47 17.88 -5.72
C GLY A 485 15.96 18.14 -5.74
N THR A 486 16.73 17.32 -5.01
CA THR A 486 18.18 17.50 -4.87
C THR A 486 18.98 16.88 -6.01
N ASN A 487 18.41 15.94 -6.75
CA ASN A 487 19.11 15.19 -7.79
C ASN A 487 18.59 15.56 -9.18
N THR A 488 19.47 15.40 -10.18
CA THR A 488 19.14 15.69 -11.58
C THR A 488 17.97 14.86 -12.08
N ILE A 489 17.08 15.49 -12.84
CA ILE A 489 16.02 14.83 -13.61
C ILE A 489 16.49 14.73 -15.06
N GLU A 490 16.67 13.51 -15.55
CA GLU A 490 17.28 13.24 -16.85
C GLU A 490 16.25 12.82 -17.90
N PHE A 491 16.17 13.60 -18.98
CA PHE A 491 15.46 13.24 -20.21
C PHE A 491 16.48 13.06 -21.33
N ASN A 492 16.67 11.83 -21.82
CA ASN A 492 17.68 11.51 -22.84
C ASN A 492 17.12 10.75 -24.05
N GLY A 493 15.83 10.42 -24.05
CA GLY A 493 15.16 9.70 -25.14
C GLY A 493 14.15 10.57 -25.91
N GLY A 494 12.87 10.43 -25.59
CA GLY A 494 11.76 11.04 -26.31
C GLY A 494 11.57 12.53 -26.02
N ASN A 495 10.74 13.15 -26.86
CA ASN A 495 10.47 14.58 -26.75
C ASN A 495 9.70 14.91 -25.47
N ILE A 496 10.03 16.04 -24.87
CA ILE A 496 9.26 16.65 -23.79
C ILE A 496 8.30 17.68 -24.40
N ASN A 497 7.01 17.49 -24.21
CA ASN A 497 5.96 18.35 -24.71
C ASN A 497 5.18 19.01 -23.57
N ILE A 498 5.19 20.33 -23.50
CA ILE A 498 4.38 21.10 -22.55
C ILE A 498 3.09 21.53 -23.24
N VAL A 499 1.94 21.18 -22.67
CA VAL A 499 0.64 21.56 -23.26
C VAL A 499 0.44 23.08 -23.21
N ASN A 500 -0.31 23.62 -24.18
CA ASN A 500 -0.56 25.06 -24.28
C ASN A 500 -1.21 25.60 -22.99
N ASN A 501 -0.80 26.79 -22.56
CA ASN A 501 -1.18 27.44 -21.30
C ASN A 501 -0.66 26.75 -20.02
N ILE A 502 0.21 25.75 -20.12
CA ILE A 502 0.88 25.15 -18.97
C ILE A 502 2.25 25.81 -18.75
N THR A 503 2.57 26.10 -17.49
CA THR A 503 3.93 26.47 -17.06
C THR A 503 4.54 25.30 -16.32
N VAL A 504 5.70 24.84 -16.77
CA VAL A 504 6.59 23.95 -16.02
C VAL A 504 7.68 24.79 -15.39
N THR A 505 7.75 24.79 -14.05
CA THR A 505 8.74 25.53 -13.28
C THR A 505 9.82 24.58 -12.77
N ASN A 506 11.04 24.74 -13.26
CA ASN A 506 12.22 24.05 -12.76
C ASN A 506 12.78 24.79 -11.53
N GLN A 507 12.83 24.10 -10.39
CA GLN A 507 13.43 24.54 -9.13
C GLN A 507 14.59 23.63 -8.71
N GLY A 508 15.13 22.82 -9.62
CA GLY A 508 16.26 21.93 -9.38
C GLY A 508 17.20 21.88 -10.58
N THR A 509 17.74 20.71 -10.86
CA THR A 509 18.60 20.46 -12.03
C THR A 509 17.88 19.54 -13.01
N VAL A 510 17.69 20.01 -14.25
CA VAL A 510 17.12 19.21 -15.35
C VAL A 510 18.17 19.09 -16.45
N SER A 511 18.39 17.86 -16.92
CA SER A 511 19.25 17.56 -18.05
C SER A 511 18.44 17.01 -19.22
N ILE A 512 18.60 17.63 -20.39
CA ILE A 512 17.96 17.23 -21.64
C ILE A 512 19.06 16.91 -22.65
N SER A 513 19.21 15.62 -22.93
CA SER A 513 20.31 15.07 -23.72
C SER A 513 19.80 14.03 -24.73
N GLY A 514 20.71 13.31 -25.39
CA GLY A 514 20.35 12.27 -26.36
C GLY A 514 19.45 12.79 -27.47
N SER A 515 18.35 12.11 -27.80
CA SER A 515 17.42 12.54 -28.85
C SER A 515 16.30 13.48 -28.37
N ALA A 516 16.22 13.74 -27.06
CA ALA A 516 15.09 14.43 -26.45
C ALA A 516 15.08 15.91 -26.83
N ALA A 517 13.94 16.46 -27.25
CA ALA A 517 13.76 17.90 -27.43
C ALA A 517 12.70 18.44 -26.46
N LEU A 518 12.95 19.62 -25.89
CA LEU A 518 11.99 20.36 -25.07
C LEU A 518 11.18 21.30 -25.95
N ASN A 519 9.86 21.15 -26.00
CA ASN A 519 9.01 22.02 -26.78
C ASN A 519 7.62 22.24 -26.15
N GLY A 520 6.94 23.29 -26.59
CA GLY A 520 5.54 23.54 -26.30
C GLY A 520 4.60 23.01 -27.39
N ALA A 521 3.38 22.64 -27.01
CA ALA A 521 2.29 22.34 -27.93
C ALA A 521 1.65 23.61 -28.52
N GLY A 522 1.86 24.77 -27.89
CA GLY A 522 1.40 26.08 -28.36
C GLY A 522 2.21 27.25 -27.80
N ASN A 523 1.94 28.46 -28.28
CA ASN A 523 2.73 29.66 -27.95
C ASN A 523 2.70 30.05 -26.46
N ASN A 524 1.66 29.62 -25.73
CA ASN A 524 1.53 29.89 -24.29
C ASN A 524 2.08 28.76 -23.41
N SER A 525 2.75 27.76 -24.00
CA SER A 525 3.47 26.75 -23.22
C SER A 525 4.76 27.38 -22.67
N ARG A 526 5.05 27.21 -21.39
CA ARG A 526 6.16 27.91 -20.73
C ARG A 526 7.06 26.95 -19.97
N TRP A 527 8.36 27.07 -20.21
CA TRP A 527 9.40 26.59 -19.30
C TRP A 527 9.93 27.78 -18.50
N LEU A 528 9.82 27.73 -17.18
CA LEU A 528 10.39 28.70 -16.26
C LEU A 528 11.57 28.06 -15.53
N ASN A 529 12.77 28.58 -15.76
CA ASN A 529 13.96 28.22 -14.98
C ASN A 529 14.06 29.18 -13.79
N ASP A 530 13.69 28.71 -12.61
CA ASP A 530 13.56 29.52 -11.40
C ASP A 530 14.93 29.79 -10.74
N THR A 531 14.91 30.56 -9.67
CA THR A 531 16.07 31.00 -8.89
C THR A 531 16.99 29.83 -8.56
N ASN A 532 18.29 29.97 -8.84
CA ASN A 532 19.32 28.93 -8.63
C ASN A 532 19.08 27.57 -9.31
N SER A 533 18.10 27.45 -10.21
CA SER A 533 17.86 26.21 -10.96
C SER A 533 18.79 26.09 -12.17
N THR A 534 19.01 24.87 -12.63
CA THR A 534 19.85 24.57 -13.80
C THR A 534 19.07 23.81 -14.86
N LEU A 535 19.15 24.27 -16.11
CA LEU A 535 18.73 23.53 -17.31
C LEU A 535 19.96 23.26 -18.19
N SER A 536 20.39 22.01 -18.28
CA SER A 536 21.42 21.56 -19.22
C SER A 536 20.77 20.99 -20.48
N TYR A 537 21.13 21.54 -21.65
CA TYR A 537 20.60 21.17 -22.95
C TYR A 537 21.74 20.71 -23.86
N SER A 538 22.01 19.41 -23.85
CA SER A 538 23.02 18.72 -24.67
C SER A 538 22.42 17.86 -25.78
N SER A 539 21.12 17.99 -26.02
CA SER A 539 20.37 17.24 -27.03
C SER A 539 21.04 17.24 -28.41
N THR A 540 21.05 16.06 -29.04
CA THR A 540 21.43 15.85 -30.44
C THR A 540 20.34 16.30 -31.42
N ASN A 541 19.12 16.58 -30.93
CA ASN A 541 18.09 17.23 -31.71
C ASN A 541 18.53 18.67 -32.04
N THR A 542 18.43 19.07 -33.32
CA THR A 542 18.88 20.40 -33.79
C THR A 542 17.91 21.52 -33.42
N GLN A 543 16.73 21.20 -32.89
CA GLN A 543 15.75 22.15 -32.43
C GLN A 543 16.21 22.85 -31.14
N GLN A 544 16.12 24.19 -31.12
CA GLN A 544 16.29 24.99 -29.90
C GLN A 544 15.22 24.63 -28.84
N PRO A 545 15.52 24.73 -27.54
CA PRO A 545 14.52 24.47 -26.50
C PRO A 545 13.37 25.47 -26.62
N MET A 546 12.15 25.00 -26.38
CA MET A 546 10.92 25.81 -26.49
C MET A 546 10.82 26.53 -27.84
N ASN A 547 11.14 25.86 -28.96
CA ASN A 547 10.99 26.45 -30.29
C ASN A 547 9.58 27.02 -30.47
N THR A 548 8.58 26.23 -30.08
CA THR A 548 7.22 26.66 -29.81
C THR A 548 7.07 26.88 -28.31
N GLY A 549 6.52 28.03 -27.93
CA GLY A 549 6.40 28.45 -26.53
C GLY A 549 7.54 29.35 -26.05
N LEU A 550 7.60 29.54 -24.73
CA LEU A 550 8.49 30.48 -24.08
C LEU A 550 9.46 29.80 -23.10
N LEU A 551 10.73 30.16 -23.20
CA LEU A 551 11.74 29.91 -22.18
C LEU A 551 11.94 31.19 -21.36
N THR A 552 11.61 31.14 -20.08
CA THR A 552 11.89 32.22 -19.11
C THR A 552 13.09 31.80 -18.26
N ALA A 553 14.23 32.49 -18.40
CA ALA A 553 15.49 32.14 -17.75
C ALA A 553 16.15 33.36 -17.07
N THR A 554 15.35 34.30 -16.56
CA THR A 554 15.83 35.58 -16.00
C THR A 554 15.90 35.62 -14.48
N ALA A 555 15.46 34.57 -13.78
CA ALA A 555 15.49 34.50 -12.32
C ALA A 555 16.92 34.55 -11.77
N GLU A 556 17.13 35.14 -10.60
CA GLU A 556 18.48 35.32 -10.06
C GLU A 556 19.18 33.97 -9.82
N GLY A 557 20.46 33.89 -10.15
CA GLY A 557 21.27 32.69 -9.96
C GLY A 557 20.97 31.50 -10.88
N ASN A 558 19.86 31.50 -11.63
CA ASN A 558 19.54 30.39 -12.53
C ASN A 558 20.56 30.29 -13.69
N THR A 559 20.80 29.07 -14.15
CA THR A 559 21.74 28.76 -15.23
C THR A 559 21.07 27.94 -16.33
N VAL A 560 21.27 28.33 -17.58
CA VAL A 560 20.95 27.49 -18.75
C VAL A 560 22.24 27.18 -19.50
N SER A 561 22.50 25.91 -19.74
CA SER A 561 23.71 25.42 -20.41
C SER A 561 23.38 24.80 -21.76
N TYR A 562 24.08 25.22 -22.81
CA TYR A 562 24.00 24.67 -24.16
C TYR A 562 25.28 23.90 -24.47
N GLU A 563 25.20 22.58 -24.34
CA GLU A 563 26.37 21.70 -24.18
C GLU A 563 26.55 20.71 -25.34
N ARG A 564 25.72 20.82 -26.40
CA ARG A 564 25.77 19.87 -27.52
C ARG A 564 27.14 19.89 -28.21
N SER A 565 27.69 18.71 -28.50
CA SER A 565 28.80 18.56 -29.45
C SER A 565 28.31 18.78 -30.88
N GLY A 566 28.75 19.88 -31.50
CA GLY A 566 28.32 20.32 -32.82
C GLY A 566 27.42 21.56 -32.77
N THR A 567 26.96 21.98 -33.95
CA THR A 567 26.15 23.20 -34.07
C THR A 567 24.87 23.13 -33.24
N GLN A 568 24.54 24.22 -32.56
CA GLN A 568 23.38 24.28 -31.69
C GLN A 568 22.75 25.67 -31.72
N THR A 569 21.43 25.75 -31.89
CA THR A 569 20.71 27.02 -31.82
C THR A 569 20.36 27.34 -30.37
N VAL A 570 20.79 28.52 -29.91
CA VAL A 570 20.44 29.06 -28.59
C VAL A 570 19.10 29.79 -28.75
N LYS A 571 18.14 29.49 -27.88
CA LYS A 571 16.83 30.16 -27.89
C LYS A 571 17.04 31.68 -27.72
N ASN A 572 16.47 32.45 -28.62
CA ASN A 572 16.45 33.91 -28.53
C ASN A 572 15.58 34.33 -27.33
N THR A 573 16.25 34.63 -26.20
CA THR A 573 15.67 35.11 -24.95
C THR A 573 16.78 35.74 -24.09
N THR A 574 16.39 36.30 -22.95
CA THR A 574 17.31 36.80 -21.93
C THR A 574 17.59 35.71 -20.90
N TYR A 575 18.88 35.53 -20.59
CA TYR A 575 19.37 34.62 -19.57
C TYR A 575 19.89 35.38 -18.35
N TYR A 576 19.77 34.80 -17.16
CA TYR A 576 20.55 35.21 -16.02
C TYR A 576 21.97 34.69 -16.20
N ASN A 577 22.24 33.39 -15.99
CA ASN A 577 23.50 32.77 -16.39
C ASN A 577 23.29 31.91 -17.65
N LEU A 578 24.22 32.03 -18.60
CA LEU A 578 24.27 31.24 -19.83
C LEU A 578 25.63 30.56 -19.96
N THR A 579 25.65 29.24 -20.08
CA THR A 579 26.87 28.49 -20.39
C THR A 579 26.80 27.97 -21.82
N LEU A 580 27.85 28.21 -22.61
CA LEU A 580 28.01 27.66 -23.95
C LEU A 580 29.23 26.73 -23.93
N SER A 581 28.98 25.42 -24.07
CA SER A 581 30.00 24.36 -23.97
C SER A 581 29.85 23.32 -25.11
N GLY A 582 30.62 22.24 -25.09
CA GLY A 582 30.71 21.28 -26.17
C GLY A 582 31.63 21.77 -27.29
N SER A 583 31.17 21.59 -28.53
CA SER A 583 31.91 21.98 -29.73
C SER A 583 30.99 22.63 -30.76
N GLY A 584 31.58 23.20 -31.82
CA GLY A 584 30.84 23.80 -32.91
C GLY A 584 30.26 25.18 -32.60
N SER A 585 29.50 25.72 -33.56
CA SER A 585 28.92 27.06 -33.45
C SER A 585 27.60 27.05 -32.68
N LYS A 586 27.51 27.91 -31.67
CA LYS A 586 26.29 28.22 -30.92
C LYS A 586 25.63 29.45 -31.54
N THR A 587 24.45 29.27 -32.10
CA THR A 587 23.72 30.37 -32.77
C THR A 587 23.02 31.24 -31.74
N THR A 588 23.55 32.44 -31.50
CA THR A 588 23.16 33.35 -30.39
C THR A 588 22.44 34.61 -30.86
N THR A 589 21.79 34.57 -32.02
CA THR A 589 21.10 35.75 -32.56
C THR A 589 20.00 36.23 -31.62
N GLY A 590 20.10 37.48 -31.15
CA GLY A 590 19.13 38.09 -30.23
C GLY A 590 19.30 37.73 -28.75
N VAL A 591 20.32 36.94 -28.40
CA VAL A 591 20.55 36.51 -27.02
C VAL A 591 21.06 37.67 -26.15
N ALA A 592 20.51 37.76 -24.94
CA ALA A 592 20.97 38.68 -23.89
C ALA A 592 21.32 37.94 -22.60
N VAL A 593 22.28 38.46 -21.84
CA VAL A 593 22.75 37.87 -20.57
C VAL A 593 22.84 38.94 -19.48
N ASN A 594 22.17 38.72 -18.36
CA ASN A 594 22.13 39.65 -17.21
C ASN A 594 23.16 39.30 -16.13
N GLY A 595 23.45 38.01 -15.95
CA GLY A 595 24.47 37.47 -15.04
C GLY A 595 25.72 37.09 -15.83
N THR A 596 26.15 35.84 -15.78
CA THR A 596 27.40 35.41 -16.43
C THR A 596 27.16 34.69 -17.76
N LEU A 597 27.84 35.10 -18.82
CA LEU A 597 28.10 34.24 -19.98
C LEU A 597 29.38 33.44 -19.72
N SER A 598 29.28 32.12 -19.56
CA SER A 598 30.45 31.23 -19.50
C SER A 598 30.66 30.58 -20.87
N LEU A 599 31.84 30.77 -21.45
CA LEU A 599 32.24 30.05 -22.65
C LEU A 599 33.26 28.97 -22.28
N GLU A 600 32.87 27.73 -22.50
CA GLU A 600 33.56 26.52 -22.07
C GLU A 600 33.93 25.64 -23.26
N GLU A 601 34.82 24.68 -23.02
CA GLU A 601 35.31 23.74 -24.03
C GLU A 601 35.68 24.40 -25.38
N THR A 602 35.14 23.95 -26.51
CA THR A 602 35.47 24.44 -27.86
C THR A 602 34.31 25.15 -28.55
N ALA A 603 33.25 25.49 -27.81
CA ALA A 603 32.10 26.18 -28.36
C ALA A 603 32.48 27.57 -28.89
N THR A 604 31.88 27.95 -30.02
CA THR A 604 32.05 29.27 -30.65
C THR A 604 30.72 30.01 -30.70
N VAL A 605 30.76 31.34 -30.73
CA VAL A 605 29.57 32.20 -30.72
C VAL A 605 29.34 32.78 -32.12
N SER A 606 28.16 32.55 -32.71
CA SER A 606 27.91 32.94 -34.10
C SER A 606 27.44 34.39 -34.29
N ALA A 607 26.91 35.04 -33.25
CA ALA A 607 26.34 36.39 -33.30
C ALA A 607 26.54 37.14 -31.98
N ALA A 608 26.52 38.47 -32.03
CA ALA A 608 26.74 39.32 -30.87
C ALA A 608 25.74 39.07 -29.74
N ILE A 609 26.25 39.02 -28.51
CA ILE A 609 25.47 38.87 -27.27
C ILE A 609 25.30 40.25 -26.63
N SER A 610 24.08 40.54 -26.17
CA SER A 610 23.79 41.75 -25.40
C SER A 610 24.02 41.49 -23.91
N TYR A 611 24.70 42.40 -23.22
CA TYR A 611 25.03 42.27 -21.80
C TYR A 611 24.22 43.26 -20.96
N GLY A 612 23.67 42.77 -19.85
CA GLY A 612 23.05 43.61 -18.83
C GLY A 612 24.10 44.38 -17.99
N PRO A 613 23.68 45.38 -17.20
CA PRO A 613 24.60 46.25 -16.46
C PRO A 613 25.51 45.50 -15.47
N GLN A 614 25.05 44.40 -14.90
CA GLN A 614 25.80 43.59 -13.92
C GLN A 614 26.44 42.35 -14.54
N ALA A 615 26.35 42.20 -15.86
CA ALA A 615 26.74 40.96 -16.49
C ALA A 615 28.27 40.74 -16.46
N ALA A 616 28.67 39.48 -16.52
CA ALA A 616 30.06 39.05 -16.62
C ALA A 616 30.27 38.20 -17.87
N LEU A 617 31.47 38.26 -18.43
CA LEU A 617 31.95 37.36 -19.47
C LEU A 617 33.04 36.48 -18.89
N GLN A 618 32.88 35.17 -18.97
CA GLN A 618 33.83 34.20 -18.45
C GLN A 618 34.37 33.28 -19.55
N TYR A 619 35.69 33.14 -19.57
CA TYR A 619 36.42 32.17 -20.35
C TYR A 619 36.84 31.03 -19.41
N ASN A 620 36.02 29.97 -19.34
CA ASN A 620 36.29 28.77 -18.55
C ASN A 620 36.54 27.58 -19.47
N THR A 621 37.63 27.65 -20.23
CA THR A 621 37.96 26.65 -21.25
C THR A 621 39.37 26.10 -21.06
N SER A 622 39.52 24.80 -21.31
CA SER A 622 40.81 24.11 -21.39
C SER A 622 41.44 24.19 -22.80
N ASN A 623 40.97 25.10 -23.67
CA ASN A 623 41.45 25.28 -25.03
C ASN A 623 42.03 26.70 -25.23
N THR A 624 43.07 26.82 -26.05
CA THR A 624 43.54 28.14 -26.50
C THR A 624 42.46 28.76 -27.37
N ARG A 625 42.10 30.02 -27.11
CA ARG A 625 41.06 30.72 -27.87
C ARG A 625 41.44 32.16 -28.16
N THR A 626 41.21 32.58 -29.41
CA THR A 626 41.13 34.00 -29.75
C THR A 626 39.70 34.46 -29.55
N VAL A 627 39.49 35.54 -28.81
CA VAL A 627 38.16 36.11 -28.56
C VAL A 627 37.55 36.61 -29.88
N THR A 628 36.24 36.77 -29.93
CA THR A 628 35.55 37.42 -31.05
C THR A 628 34.76 38.63 -30.57
N ASN A 629 34.26 39.40 -31.53
CA ASN A 629 33.40 40.54 -31.23
C ASN A 629 31.97 40.14 -30.87
N ASN A 630 31.65 38.86 -31.04
CA ASN A 630 30.34 38.33 -30.72
C ASN A 630 30.16 38.15 -29.22
N GLU A 631 31.14 37.53 -28.54
CA GLU A 631 31.10 37.39 -27.08
C GLU A 631 31.79 38.55 -26.36
N TRP A 632 32.89 39.11 -26.90
CA TRP A 632 33.61 40.23 -26.28
C TRP A 632 33.48 41.47 -27.17
N PRO A 633 32.50 42.36 -26.91
CA PRO A 633 32.30 43.59 -27.70
C PRO A 633 33.51 44.54 -27.64
N ALA A 634 33.50 45.61 -28.43
CA ALA A 634 34.62 46.57 -28.47
C ALA A 634 34.73 47.28 -27.13
N THR A 635 33.57 47.64 -26.59
CA THR A 635 33.38 48.23 -25.28
C THR A 635 32.53 47.26 -24.46
N PHE A 636 33.03 46.85 -23.31
CA PHE A 636 32.29 45.99 -22.37
C PHE A 636 31.95 46.81 -21.13
N SER A 637 30.66 46.90 -20.81
CA SER A 637 30.09 47.75 -19.75
C SER A 637 29.55 46.97 -18.55
N GLY A 638 29.54 45.63 -18.61
CA GLY A 638 29.04 44.79 -17.54
C GLY A 638 29.94 44.83 -16.30
N THR A 639 29.42 45.32 -15.17
CA THR A 639 30.20 45.49 -13.93
C THR A 639 30.61 44.15 -13.28
N GLY A 640 30.07 43.03 -13.75
CA GLY A 640 30.52 41.69 -13.38
C GLY A 640 31.91 41.34 -13.94
N GLY A 641 32.36 42.08 -14.96
CA GLY A 641 33.70 42.05 -15.51
C GLY A 641 33.97 40.94 -16.51
N VAL A 642 35.21 40.89 -16.98
CA VAL A 642 35.71 39.80 -17.81
C VAL A 642 36.61 38.90 -16.97
N ARG A 643 36.38 37.59 -17.00
CA ARG A 643 37.09 36.59 -16.19
C ARG A 643 37.76 35.56 -17.07
N ILE A 644 39.07 35.40 -16.93
CA ILE A 644 39.85 34.35 -17.58
C ILE A 644 40.11 33.29 -16.50
N SER A 645 39.40 32.17 -16.60
CA SER A 645 39.37 31.13 -15.56
C SER A 645 39.90 29.78 -16.01
N GLY A 646 39.88 29.51 -17.32
CA GLY A 646 40.43 28.29 -17.90
C GLY A 646 41.96 28.23 -17.89
N THR A 647 42.53 27.03 -18.06
CA THR A 647 43.98 26.79 -17.95
C THR A 647 44.78 27.19 -19.18
N LEU A 648 44.14 27.39 -20.33
CA LEU A 648 44.83 27.72 -21.58
C LEU A 648 44.66 29.20 -21.98
N GLN A 649 45.50 29.63 -22.92
CA GLN A 649 45.65 31.03 -23.30
C GLN A 649 44.43 31.60 -24.02
N ILE A 650 43.92 32.73 -23.54
CA ILE A 650 42.94 33.56 -24.23
C ILE A 650 43.65 34.75 -24.89
N SER A 651 43.41 34.99 -26.18
CA SER A 651 44.04 36.09 -26.94
C SER A 651 43.01 37.09 -27.46
N LEU A 652 43.29 38.40 -27.38
CA LEU A 652 42.46 39.41 -28.03
C LEU A 652 42.52 39.30 -29.56
N ASN A 653 41.46 39.78 -30.21
CA ASN A 653 41.34 39.86 -31.67
C ASN A 653 41.41 41.30 -32.21
N ARG A 654 41.29 42.29 -31.33
CA ARG A 654 41.35 43.73 -31.60
C ARG A 654 41.42 44.49 -30.29
N ALA A 655 41.54 45.82 -30.37
CA ALA A 655 41.47 46.70 -29.21
C ALA A 655 40.14 46.56 -28.44
N LYS A 656 40.21 46.61 -27.11
CA LYS A 656 39.06 46.50 -26.20
C LYS A 656 39.07 47.59 -25.14
N VAL A 657 37.89 48.07 -24.77
CA VAL A 657 37.66 48.99 -23.66
C VAL A 657 36.79 48.29 -22.62
N LEU A 658 37.28 48.21 -21.39
CA LEU A 658 36.47 47.89 -20.22
C LEU A 658 36.01 49.22 -19.62
N GLU A 659 34.70 49.46 -19.53
CA GLU A 659 34.19 50.75 -19.03
C GLU A 659 34.44 50.95 -17.53
N GLN A 660 33.97 52.09 -17.00
CA GLN A 660 34.11 52.44 -15.60
C GLN A 660 33.61 51.30 -14.69
N ASN A 661 34.41 50.93 -13.69
CA ASN A 661 34.12 49.89 -12.71
C ASN A 661 33.98 48.46 -13.29
N VAL A 662 34.40 48.21 -14.53
CA VAL A 662 34.42 46.87 -15.13
C VAL A 662 35.76 46.20 -14.84
N PRO A 663 35.81 45.14 -14.00
CA PRO A 663 37.08 44.49 -13.70
C PRO A 663 37.51 43.51 -14.80
N LEU A 664 38.83 43.34 -14.95
CA LEU A 664 39.43 42.17 -15.61
C LEU A 664 40.04 41.27 -14.54
N ILE A 665 39.64 40.02 -14.50
CA ILE A 665 40.13 39.03 -13.55
C ILE A 665 40.82 37.90 -14.32
N ILE A 666 42.09 37.64 -14.00
CA ILE A 666 42.83 36.48 -14.49
C ILE A 666 43.05 35.56 -13.29
N ASN A 667 42.42 34.40 -13.31
CA ASN A 667 42.51 33.44 -12.21
C ASN A 667 43.80 32.61 -12.27
N SER A 668 44.14 31.96 -11.16
CA SER A 668 45.35 31.14 -11.05
C SER A 668 45.42 30.09 -12.15
N GLY A 669 46.59 29.97 -12.78
CA GLY A 669 46.82 29.02 -13.87
C GLY A 669 46.24 29.43 -15.23
N ALA A 670 45.45 30.51 -15.31
CA ALA A 670 44.96 31.04 -16.57
C ALA A 670 46.02 31.89 -17.29
N SER A 671 45.90 32.03 -18.60
CA SER A 671 46.78 32.88 -19.40
C SER A 671 45.97 33.81 -20.31
N PHE A 672 46.29 35.10 -20.30
CA PHE A 672 45.65 36.11 -21.15
C PHE A 672 46.71 36.90 -21.92
N ARG A 673 46.49 37.05 -23.23
CA ARG A 673 47.40 37.73 -24.15
C ARG A 673 46.63 38.81 -24.92
N THR A 674 47.08 40.05 -24.86
CA THR A 674 46.48 41.15 -25.63
C THR A 674 46.80 41.10 -27.12
N ALA A 675 47.82 40.31 -27.50
CA ALA A 675 48.23 40.10 -28.89
C ALA A 675 48.55 41.41 -29.64
N ASN A 676 49.18 42.36 -28.95
CA ASN A 676 49.55 43.69 -29.45
C ASN A 676 48.36 44.61 -29.77
N TYR A 677 47.17 44.31 -29.22
CA TYR A 677 46.00 45.18 -29.32
C TYR A 677 45.75 45.92 -28.02
N ASP A 678 45.39 47.21 -28.12
CA ASP A 678 45.14 48.08 -26.98
C ASP A 678 44.07 47.52 -26.05
N LEU A 679 44.28 47.68 -24.74
CA LEU A 679 43.33 47.26 -23.72
C LEU A 679 43.17 48.35 -22.67
N THR A 680 42.07 49.09 -22.72
CA THR A 680 41.79 50.15 -21.75
C THR A 680 41.03 49.62 -20.54
N PHE A 681 41.51 49.94 -19.35
CA PHE A 681 40.88 49.60 -18.08
C PHE A 681 40.11 50.77 -17.47
N GLY A 682 38.78 50.63 -17.33
CA GLY A 682 37.96 51.53 -16.53
C GLY A 682 37.66 51.02 -15.11
N GLY A 683 38.07 49.79 -14.78
CA GLY A 683 37.92 49.16 -13.47
C GLY A 683 39.17 48.44 -12.99
N SER A 684 39.04 47.56 -11.99
CA SER A 684 40.17 46.85 -11.39
C SER A 684 40.76 45.78 -12.31
N PHE A 685 42.07 45.79 -12.49
CA PHE A 685 42.82 44.65 -13.01
C PHE A 685 43.26 43.74 -11.85
N ILE A 686 42.81 42.49 -11.84
CA ILE A 686 43.07 41.51 -10.77
C ILE A 686 43.73 40.28 -11.40
N ASN A 687 44.98 40.01 -11.03
CA ASN A 687 45.68 38.79 -11.44
C ASN A 687 45.95 37.89 -10.22
N ASN A 688 45.13 36.84 -10.07
CA ASN A 688 45.19 35.88 -8.95
C ASN A 688 46.19 34.75 -9.23
N GLY A 689 47.39 35.07 -9.72
CA GLY A 689 48.43 34.09 -10.04
C GLY A 689 48.28 33.41 -11.41
N GLY A 690 47.61 34.08 -12.36
CA GLY A 690 47.66 33.74 -13.78
C GLY A 690 48.77 34.49 -14.52
N THR A 691 48.84 34.28 -15.84
CA THR A 691 49.80 34.93 -16.74
C THR A 691 49.11 36.02 -17.55
N PHE A 692 49.67 37.22 -17.54
CA PHE A 692 49.25 38.31 -18.41
C PHE A 692 50.38 38.69 -19.36
N ASN A 693 50.11 38.70 -20.66
CA ASN A 693 51.07 39.07 -21.70
C ASN A 693 50.53 40.24 -22.54
N ALA A 694 51.08 41.43 -22.27
CA ALA A 694 50.74 42.68 -22.95
C ALA A 694 51.37 42.84 -24.34
N GLY A 695 52.43 42.08 -24.66
CA GLY A 695 53.22 42.31 -25.88
C GLY A 695 53.64 43.78 -26.02
N SER A 696 53.34 44.38 -27.17
CA SER A 696 53.54 45.81 -27.46
C SER A 696 52.26 46.65 -27.36
N SER A 697 51.25 46.19 -26.61
CA SER A 697 49.96 46.89 -26.52
C SER A 697 50.03 48.09 -25.59
N ASP A 698 49.32 49.16 -25.94
CA ASP A 698 49.05 50.25 -24.99
C ASP A 698 47.95 49.81 -24.02
N ILE A 699 48.19 50.03 -22.73
CA ILE A 699 47.33 49.57 -21.61
C ILE A 699 46.89 50.74 -20.75
#